data_AF-A0AAN6M9T2-F1
#
_entry.id   AF-A0AAN6M9T2-F1
#
_cell.length_a   1.000
_cell.length_b   1.000
_cell.length_c   1.000
_cell.angle_alpha   90.00
_cell.angle_beta   90.00
_cell.angle_gamma   90.00
#
_symmetry.space_group_name_H-M   'P 1'
#
loop_
_entity.id
_entity.type
_entity.pdbx_description
1 polymer ?
#
loop_
_entity_poly.entity_id
_entity_poly.type
_entity_poly.pdbx_seq_one_letter_code
_entity_poly.pdbx_strand_id
1 'polypeptide(L)'
;MSSSSDKKMRREASPDEGTFTSQQEFLDSLAPVPLETIEANNRKCGYCWRNYGEANPDQDDAEAPVQFKKCNHVFGEQCMRMLFAIRDPVRVELKPLSFALGSKGADLGSRLHSYVESRGVKKSALLTGGSREKDFVQMLRELRPAASVPDHVHKNGIKLLGSVWYGLYYEMYVQADAQPGKIHLLENAIVLDREITAAEKSPTASYWNPSLPSAPTSSLLAAHLGLSNDKPVCFGNSYSEPYYNSPPGHLSPFSFSPYAAEKSGIDELEAIEKNLIQYQQKLEGQGFDELLNKHAEEVLKQMNAKKLVDKHMQQKNLSKGSEEDLKLLLKHKQKLAEEKLQKEVQTIMPKKPSEDDLYKNVEQLVQEQMKQINAWQNDAQSKIDSLVASSDKLKASTGEAHGKQKNLIPPTIGPSQGYSPALSMSPAAPPPPVPSKSSLPPIKLPGLSSLNEPTPHEILKSSQAFKKKQAKQQAESQEKRYNLFTTQLASAFATVYAAYERYLIEDALATGRSPPVKKLRLADSKHLPTTSESPAESAAPDSPPGTKYILVRPRVVNLIGKVHDGTKNDKGLLVNQPFPLGATAPDDSDDDDPMDEDKVEAFFAGKVIFVKRVMCEGCFKPGPYVCAPQAPEHVFWEDKKSVPNDCPRCRRILFKK
;
A
#
# COMPACT_ATOMS: atom_id res chain seq x y z
N MET A 1 -4.78 -51.60 8.67
CA MET A 1 -5.70 -50.94 9.62
C MET A 1 -4.88 -50.05 10.52
N SER A 2 -4.71 -48.77 10.16
CA SER A 2 -3.98 -47.80 10.98
C SER A 2 -4.89 -47.35 12.10
N SER A 3 -4.57 -47.70 13.35
CA SER A 3 -5.28 -47.19 14.51
C SER A 3 -5.03 -45.69 14.61
N SER A 4 -6.09 -44.90 14.42
CA SER A 4 -6.07 -43.48 14.77
C SER A 4 -5.96 -43.39 16.29
N SER A 5 -4.74 -43.31 16.82
CA SER A 5 -4.52 -42.95 18.21
C SER A 5 -5.09 -41.55 18.41
N ASP A 6 -6.22 -41.46 19.09
CA ASP A 6 -6.83 -40.19 19.50
C ASP A 6 -5.76 -39.38 20.25
N LYS A 7 -5.20 -38.37 19.58
CA LYS A 7 -4.30 -37.40 20.21
C LYS A 7 -5.14 -36.70 21.28
N LYS A 8 -5.04 -37.17 22.54
CA LYS A 8 -5.66 -36.50 23.69
C LYS A 8 -5.25 -35.04 23.62
N MET A 9 -6.21 -34.17 23.31
CA MET A 9 -5.99 -32.74 23.22
C MET A 9 -5.42 -32.29 24.55
N ARG A 10 -4.13 -31.96 24.56
CA ARG A 10 -3.41 -31.60 25.77
C ARG A 10 -4.05 -30.33 26.31
N ARG A 11 -4.58 -30.37 27.54
CA ARG A 11 -5.05 -29.14 28.20
C ARG A 11 -3.86 -28.22 28.37
N GLU A 12 -3.99 -26.99 27.89
CA GLU A 12 -3.03 -25.93 28.14
C GLU A 12 -2.94 -25.71 29.66
N ALA A 13 -1.71 -25.62 30.18
CA ALA A 13 -1.51 -25.37 31.60
C ALA A 13 -1.99 -23.94 31.93
N SER A 14 -2.77 -23.79 33.00
CA SER A 14 -3.18 -22.47 33.47
C SER A 14 -2.06 -21.81 34.28
N PRO A 15 -1.90 -20.48 34.21
CA PRO A 15 -1.03 -19.73 35.12
C PRO A 15 -1.39 -20.00 36.58
N ASP A 16 -0.38 -20.16 37.43
CA ASP A 16 -0.52 -20.31 38.88
C ASP A 16 -0.13 -19.02 39.63
N GLU A 17 -0.34 -18.99 40.95
CA GLU A 17 0.01 -17.85 41.80
C GLU A 17 1.51 -17.51 41.77
N GLY A 18 2.36 -18.48 41.39
CA GLY A 18 3.80 -18.31 41.27
C GLY A 18 4.28 -17.84 39.90
N THR A 19 3.39 -17.70 38.91
CA THR A 19 3.73 -17.33 37.53
C THR A 19 4.16 -15.86 37.46
N PHE A 20 5.31 -15.59 36.83
CA PHE A 20 5.84 -14.23 36.67
C PHE A 20 4.86 -13.35 35.90
N THR A 21 4.84 -12.05 36.21
CA THR A 21 3.89 -11.12 35.60
C THR A 21 4.26 -10.80 34.15
N SER A 22 5.54 -10.90 33.81
CA SER A 22 6.07 -10.64 32.48
C SER A 22 7.21 -11.59 32.12
N GLN A 23 7.48 -11.68 30.82
CA GLN A 23 8.64 -12.41 30.27
C GLN A 23 9.98 -11.84 30.77
N GLN A 24 10.11 -10.51 30.84
CA GLN A 24 11.33 -9.86 31.33
C GLN A 24 11.61 -10.19 32.79
N GLU A 25 10.58 -10.17 33.64
CA GLU A 25 10.72 -10.54 35.05
C GLU A 25 11.20 -12.00 35.21
N PHE A 26 10.72 -12.90 34.33
CA PHE A 26 11.22 -14.27 34.30
C PHE A 26 12.70 -14.34 33.91
N LEU A 27 13.12 -13.62 32.86
CA LEU A 27 14.53 -13.59 32.43
C LEU A 27 15.45 -13.02 33.52
N ASP A 28 15.01 -11.97 34.21
CA ASP A 28 15.76 -11.35 35.31
C ASP A 28 15.80 -12.26 36.56
N SER A 29 14.87 -13.22 36.65
CA SER A 29 14.82 -14.18 37.75
C SER A 29 15.80 -15.35 37.61
N LEU A 30 16.45 -15.52 36.45
CA LEU A 30 17.40 -16.60 36.18
C LEU A 30 18.58 -16.49 37.16
N ALA A 31 18.68 -17.45 38.07
CA ALA A 31 19.72 -17.47 39.09
C ALA A 31 20.84 -18.44 38.68
N PRO A 32 22.11 -18.01 38.62
CA PRO A 32 23.22 -18.91 38.34
C PRO A 32 23.37 -19.94 39.46
N VAL A 33 23.70 -21.17 39.09
CA VAL A 33 23.90 -22.29 40.01
C VAL A 33 25.34 -22.78 39.89
N PRO A 34 26.10 -22.94 40.99
CA PRO A 34 27.45 -23.51 40.91
C PRO A 34 27.42 -24.94 40.38
N LEU A 35 28.32 -25.27 39.46
CA LEU A 35 28.33 -26.58 38.77
C LEU A 35 28.48 -27.76 39.73
N GLU A 36 29.16 -27.55 40.86
CA GLU A 36 29.41 -28.55 41.89
C GLU A 36 28.12 -28.97 42.60
N THR A 37 27.13 -28.07 42.67
CA THR A 37 25.84 -28.34 43.32
C THR A 37 24.88 -29.15 42.43
N ILE A 38 25.20 -29.28 41.14
CA ILE A 38 24.39 -30.05 40.17
C ILE A 38 24.90 -31.49 40.14
N GLU A 39 23.98 -32.43 40.33
CA GLU A 39 24.24 -33.87 40.22
C GLU A 39 24.93 -34.21 38.89
N ALA A 40 25.93 -35.08 38.91
CA ALA A 40 26.76 -35.40 37.73
C ALA A 40 25.94 -35.78 36.49
N ASN A 41 24.84 -36.52 36.65
CA ASN A 41 23.96 -36.95 35.55
C ASN A 41 23.08 -35.82 34.98
N ASN A 42 22.96 -34.69 35.69
CA ASN A 42 22.16 -33.52 35.32
C ASN A 42 23.03 -32.33 34.87
N ARG A 43 24.35 -32.52 34.67
CA ARG A 43 25.28 -31.45 34.24
C ARG A 43 25.20 -31.11 32.75
N LYS A 44 24.08 -31.44 32.11
CA LYS A 44 23.79 -31.13 30.71
C LYS A 44 22.58 -30.23 30.61
N CYS A 45 22.65 -29.24 29.73
CA CYS A 45 21.51 -28.40 29.40
C CYS A 45 20.40 -29.26 28.78
N GLY A 46 19.19 -29.23 29.34
CA GLY A 46 18.05 -29.98 28.80
C GLY A 46 17.50 -29.47 27.46
N TYR A 47 18.04 -28.37 26.92
CA TYR A 47 17.67 -27.79 25.63
C TYR A 47 18.70 -28.14 24.55
N CYS A 48 19.96 -27.71 24.70
CA CYS A 48 21.02 -27.97 23.71
C CYS A 48 21.82 -29.26 23.96
N TRP A 49 21.57 -29.97 25.07
CA TRP A 49 22.23 -31.23 25.46
C TRP A 49 23.74 -31.16 25.72
N ARG A 50 24.33 -29.96 25.73
CA ARG A 50 25.76 -29.73 26.05
C ARG A 50 26.01 -29.73 27.55
N ASN A 51 27.22 -30.12 27.95
CA ASN A 51 27.66 -30.02 29.33
C ASN A 51 27.85 -28.54 29.72
N TYR A 52 27.51 -28.19 30.95
CA TYR A 52 27.73 -26.84 31.46
C TYR A 52 29.23 -26.52 31.59
N GLY A 53 29.63 -25.32 31.20
CA GLY A 53 31.01 -24.86 31.27
C GLY A 53 31.94 -25.42 30.18
N GLU A 54 31.45 -26.29 29.28
CA GLU A 54 32.20 -26.77 28.12
C GLU A 54 31.85 -25.90 26.90
N ALA A 55 32.85 -25.21 26.36
CA ALA A 55 32.74 -24.48 25.10
C ALA A 55 33.02 -25.41 23.91
N ASN A 56 32.41 -25.15 22.76
CA ASN A 56 32.82 -25.81 21.52
C ASN A 56 34.26 -25.39 21.14
N PRO A 57 35.02 -26.28 20.45
CA PRO A 57 36.28 -25.87 19.84
C PRO A 57 36.01 -24.66 18.93
N ASP A 58 36.76 -23.58 19.14
CA ASP A 58 36.72 -22.33 18.36
C ASP A 58 35.49 -21.42 18.59
N GLN A 59 34.62 -21.70 19.57
CA GLN A 59 33.48 -20.83 19.92
C GLN A 59 33.44 -20.59 21.43
N ASP A 60 33.17 -19.35 21.86
CA ASP A 60 33.00 -19.00 23.28
C ASP A 60 31.52 -19.12 23.69
N ASP A 61 30.98 -20.34 23.54
CA ASP A 61 29.56 -20.66 23.72
C ASP A 61 29.31 -21.58 24.93
N ALA A 62 30.19 -21.50 25.94
CA ALA A 62 30.04 -22.23 27.18
C ALA A 62 28.77 -21.80 27.93
N GLU A 63 27.90 -22.77 28.21
CA GLU A 63 26.65 -22.52 28.93
C GLU A 63 26.87 -22.51 30.44
N ALA A 64 26.55 -21.38 31.10
CA ALA A 64 26.45 -21.32 32.56
C ALA A 64 25.11 -21.93 33.02
N PRO A 65 25.09 -22.79 34.04
CA PRO A 65 23.83 -23.35 34.51
C PRO A 65 23.02 -22.32 35.31
N VAL A 66 21.76 -22.13 34.92
CA VAL A 66 20.78 -21.28 35.61
C VAL A 66 19.57 -22.08 36.05
N GLN A 67 19.02 -21.76 37.22
CA GLN A 67 17.85 -22.42 37.77
C GLN A 67 16.60 -21.56 37.69
N PHE A 68 15.50 -22.18 37.26
CA PHE A 68 14.18 -21.55 37.32
C PHE A 68 13.65 -21.57 38.76
N LYS A 69 13.51 -20.40 39.39
CA LYS A 69 13.08 -20.27 40.80
C LYS A 69 11.77 -20.99 41.15
N LYS A 70 10.86 -21.20 40.18
CA LYS A 70 9.52 -21.76 40.42
C LYS A 70 9.42 -23.27 40.28
N CYS A 71 10.27 -23.90 39.47
CA CYS A 71 10.24 -25.35 39.25
C CYS A 71 11.58 -26.05 39.48
N ASN A 72 12.62 -25.30 39.88
CA ASN A 72 13.95 -25.77 40.21
C ASN A 72 14.69 -26.53 39.10
N HIS A 73 14.18 -26.52 37.87
CA HIS A 73 14.88 -27.06 36.71
C HIS A 73 16.06 -26.16 36.34
N VAL A 74 17.16 -26.81 35.97
CA VAL A 74 18.40 -26.16 35.55
C VAL A 74 18.53 -26.26 34.03
N PHE A 75 18.93 -25.16 33.40
CA PHE A 75 19.15 -25.01 31.96
C PHE A 75 20.41 -24.18 31.71
N GLY A 76 20.85 -24.09 30.45
CA GLY A 76 21.93 -23.16 30.06
C GLY A 76 21.40 -21.73 30.00
N GLU A 77 22.16 -20.77 30.52
CA GLU A 77 21.78 -19.36 30.55
C GLU A 77 21.52 -18.81 29.14
N GLN A 78 22.44 -19.03 28.20
CA GLN A 78 22.33 -18.47 26.85
C GLN A 78 21.15 -19.12 26.13
N CYS A 79 21.00 -20.45 26.23
CA CYS A 79 19.84 -21.18 25.75
C CYS A 79 18.51 -20.58 26.23
N MET A 80 18.37 -20.28 27.53
CA MET A 80 17.11 -19.75 28.06
C MET A 80 16.90 -18.29 27.72
N ARG A 81 17.97 -17.47 27.72
CA ARG A 81 17.88 -16.08 27.26
C ARG A 81 17.46 -16.01 25.80
N MET A 82 17.98 -16.88 24.94
CA MET A 82 17.61 -16.95 23.53
C MET A 82 16.20 -17.50 23.31
N LEU A 83 15.84 -18.61 23.98
CA LEU A 83 14.53 -19.24 23.85
C LEU A 83 13.39 -18.33 24.31
N PHE A 84 13.64 -17.58 25.39
CA PHE A 84 12.68 -16.65 25.98
C PHE A 84 13.07 -15.19 25.73
N ALA A 85 13.87 -14.88 24.71
CA ALA A 85 14.21 -13.49 24.36
C ALA A 85 12.95 -12.73 23.92
N ILE A 86 12.80 -11.48 24.38
CA ILE A 86 11.89 -10.54 23.73
C ILE A 86 12.57 -10.19 22.40
N ARG A 87 11.97 -10.62 21.29
CA ARG A 87 12.53 -10.38 19.97
C ARG A 87 12.19 -8.96 19.54
N ASP A 88 13.21 -8.21 19.15
CA ASP A 88 12.98 -6.92 18.52
C ASP A 88 12.19 -7.11 17.21
N PRO A 89 11.30 -6.17 16.87
CA PRO A 89 10.62 -6.19 15.59
C PRO A 89 11.65 -6.20 14.46
N VAL A 90 11.48 -7.11 13.50
CA VAL A 90 12.35 -7.16 12.34
C VAL A 90 12.09 -5.91 11.50
N ARG A 91 13.14 -5.15 11.22
CA ARG A 91 13.08 -3.87 10.52
C ARG A 91 13.82 -3.94 9.18
N VAL A 92 13.20 -3.40 8.13
CA VAL A 92 13.79 -3.30 6.79
C VAL A 92 13.69 -1.87 6.28
N GLU A 93 14.84 -1.26 6.03
CA GLU A 93 14.94 0.10 5.49
C GLU A 93 14.47 0.18 4.04
N LEU A 94 13.64 1.17 3.74
CA LEU A 94 13.18 1.52 2.41
C LEU A 94 14.01 2.71 1.92
N LYS A 95 14.78 2.49 0.86
CA LYS A 95 15.74 3.46 0.35
C LYS A 95 15.05 4.42 -0.62
N PRO A 96 15.09 5.76 -0.37
CA PRO A 96 14.64 6.74 -1.33
C PRO A 96 15.27 6.51 -2.70
N LEU A 97 14.52 6.83 -3.76
CA LEU A 97 15.00 6.67 -5.11
C LEU A 97 16.23 7.56 -5.34
N SER A 98 17.35 6.95 -5.72
CA SER A 98 18.60 7.68 -6.00
C SER A 98 18.71 7.98 -7.49
N PHE A 99 19.39 9.07 -7.86
CA PHE A 99 19.71 9.40 -9.25
C PHE A 99 21.22 9.33 -9.54
N ALA A 100 22.01 8.85 -8.57
CA ALA A 100 23.42 8.57 -8.78
C ALA A 100 23.63 7.51 -9.88
N LEU A 101 24.77 7.57 -10.57
CA LEU A 101 25.08 6.65 -11.66
C LEU A 101 24.98 5.17 -11.19
N GLY A 102 24.24 4.35 -11.93
CA GLY A 102 24.02 2.94 -11.64
C GLY A 102 22.84 2.63 -10.70
N SER A 103 22.21 3.65 -10.11
CA SER A 103 20.96 3.48 -9.35
C SER A 103 19.77 3.15 -10.25
N LYS A 104 18.74 2.52 -9.69
CA LYS A 104 17.49 2.24 -10.40
C LYS A 104 16.75 3.53 -10.74
N GLY A 105 16.81 4.55 -9.89
CA GLY A 105 16.21 5.84 -10.18
C GLY A 105 16.88 6.58 -11.33
N ALA A 106 18.21 6.53 -11.44
CA ALA A 106 18.92 7.05 -12.61
C ALA A 106 18.52 6.30 -13.89
N ASP A 107 18.44 4.96 -13.84
CA ASP A 107 17.96 4.15 -14.97
C ASP A 107 16.52 4.52 -15.37
N LEU A 108 15.60 4.64 -14.41
CA LEU A 108 14.22 5.08 -14.71
C LEU A 108 14.18 6.49 -15.28
N GLY A 109 14.84 7.44 -14.62
CA GLY A 109 14.87 8.84 -15.01
C GLY A 109 15.40 9.04 -16.43
N SER A 110 16.52 8.37 -16.76
CA SER A 110 17.10 8.42 -18.10
C SER A 110 16.17 7.83 -19.17
N ARG A 111 15.44 6.75 -18.88
CA ARG A 111 14.47 6.15 -19.82
C ARG A 111 13.26 7.04 -20.05
N LEU A 112 12.72 7.61 -18.98
CA LEU A 112 11.64 8.60 -19.08
C LEU A 112 12.09 9.82 -19.88
N HIS A 113 13.34 10.25 -19.70
CA HIS A 113 13.96 11.32 -20.48
C HIS A 113 14.05 10.98 -21.97
N SER A 114 14.61 9.83 -22.33
CA SER A 114 14.70 9.36 -23.72
C SER A 114 13.34 9.26 -24.39
N TYR A 115 12.31 8.77 -23.68
CA TYR A 115 10.94 8.73 -24.20
C TYR A 115 10.43 10.13 -24.53
N VAL A 116 10.58 11.08 -23.59
CA VAL A 116 10.19 12.48 -23.78
C VAL A 116 10.91 13.12 -24.97
N GLU A 117 12.21 12.87 -25.14
CA GLU A 117 12.99 13.42 -26.26
C GLU A 117 12.53 12.82 -27.61
N SER A 118 12.34 11.50 -27.67
CA SER A 118 11.93 10.79 -28.88
C SER A 118 10.56 11.23 -29.42
N ARG A 119 9.65 11.64 -28.52
CA ARG A 119 8.31 12.10 -28.89
C ARG A 119 8.30 13.50 -29.50
N GLY A 120 9.44 14.19 -29.49
CA GLY A 120 9.54 15.55 -29.99
C GLY A 120 8.56 16.49 -29.29
N VAL A 121 8.21 16.19 -28.02
CA VAL A 121 7.26 17.01 -27.24
C VAL A 121 7.77 18.43 -27.30
N LYS A 122 6.99 19.31 -27.95
CA LYS A 122 7.41 20.69 -28.23
C LYS A 122 7.93 21.27 -26.92
N LYS A 123 9.20 21.66 -26.88
CA LYS A 123 9.84 22.25 -25.69
C LYS A 123 9.10 23.49 -25.17
N SER A 124 8.17 24.05 -25.93
CA SER A 124 7.23 25.07 -25.44
C SER A 124 6.26 24.54 -24.37
N ALA A 125 5.83 23.28 -24.43
CA ALA A 125 4.97 22.66 -23.41
C ALA A 125 5.68 22.46 -22.07
N LEU A 126 7.03 22.39 -22.08
CA LEU A 126 7.86 22.36 -20.87
C LEU A 126 7.80 23.67 -20.06
N LEU A 127 7.48 24.80 -20.71
CA LEU A 127 7.40 26.12 -20.08
C LEU A 127 5.98 26.46 -19.63
N THR A 128 4.97 25.91 -20.31
CA THR A 128 3.56 26.14 -19.98
C THR A 128 3.00 25.14 -18.97
N GLY A 129 3.85 24.36 -18.29
CA GLY A 129 3.39 23.34 -17.34
C GLY A 129 2.59 22.22 -17.99
N GLY A 130 2.93 21.82 -19.22
CA GLY A 130 2.34 20.65 -19.86
C GLY A 130 2.45 19.43 -18.94
N SER A 131 1.31 18.80 -18.64
CA SER A 131 1.25 17.65 -17.74
C SER A 131 2.04 16.47 -18.34
N ARG A 132 3.27 16.28 -17.85
CA ARG A 132 4.13 15.10 -18.15
C ARG A 132 3.40 13.79 -17.91
N GLU A 133 2.43 13.81 -17.01
CA GLU A 133 1.55 12.68 -16.75
C GLU A 133 0.82 12.23 -18.02
N LYS A 134 0.36 13.15 -18.89
CA LYS A 134 -0.29 12.77 -20.16
C LYS A 134 0.67 12.03 -21.10
N ASP A 135 1.92 12.48 -21.18
CA ASP A 135 2.96 11.83 -21.98
C ASP A 135 3.22 10.40 -21.45
N PHE A 136 3.30 10.25 -20.13
CA PHE A 136 3.53 8.95 -19.48
C PHE A 136 2.29 8.05 -19.46
N VAL A 137 1.07 8.58 -19.44
CA VAL A 137 -0.16 7.79 -19.68
C VAL A 137 -0.11 7.19 -21.09
N GLN A 138 0.29 7.98 -22.08
CA GLN A 138 0.43 7.48 -23.45
C GLN A 138 1.52 6.40 -23.53
N MET A 139 2.66 6.62 -22.87
CA MET A 139 3.72 5.60 -22.76
C MET A 139 3.19 4.30 -22.14
N LEU A 140 2.50 4.39 -21.01
CA LEU A 140 1.97 3.22 -20.29
C LEU A 140 0.88 2.47 -21.05
N ARG A 141 0.14 3.16 -21.94
CA ARG A 141 -0.79 2.52 -22.88
C ARG A 141 -0.06 1.72 -23.96
N GLU A 142 1.10 2.18 -24.41
CA GLU A 142 1.96 1.46 -25.36
C GLU A 142 2.64 0.25 -24.71
N LEU A 143 2.78 0.28 -23.38
CA LEU A 143 3.29 -0.82 -22.56
C LEU A 143 2.24 -1.88 -22.24
N ARG A 144 0.95 -1.60 -22.51
CA ARG A 144 -0.16 -2.48 -22.13
C ARG A 144 0.03 -3.89 -22.69
N PRO A 145 0.05 -4.93 -21.84
CA PRO A 145 0.04 -6.30 -22.33
C PRO A 145 -1.25 -6.52 -23.13
N ALA A 146 -1.14 -6.82 -24.41
CA ALA A 146 -2.29 -7.19 -25.20
C ALA A 146 -2.76 -8.59 -24.76
N ALA A 147 -4.05 -8.72 -24.44
CA ALA A 147 -4.63 -9.89 -23.76
C ALA A 147 -4.45 -11.24 -24.48
N SER A 148 -4.04 -11.21 -25.74
CA SER A 148 -3.91 -12.37 -26.61
C SER A 148 -2.49 -12.65 -27.10
N VAL A 149 -1.47 -11.92 -26.62
CA VAL A 149 -0.23 -11.85 -27.41
C VAL A 149 0.91 -12.70 -26.84
N PRO A 150 1.52 -13.58 -27.67
CA PRO A 150 2.74 -14.33 -27.36
C PRO A 150 3.92 -13.40 -27.02
N ASP A 151 5.00 -13.99 -26.47
CA ASP A 151 6.26 -13.39 -25.95
C ASP A 151 6.82 -12.11 -26.64
N HIS A 152 6.44 -11.79 -27.88
CA HIS A 152 6.90 -10.61 -28.61
C HIS A 152 6.35 -9.26 -28.11
N VAL A 153 5.27 -9.21 -27.32
CA VAL A 153 4.73 -7.94 -26.77
C VAL A 153 5.58 -7.34 -25.66
N HIS A 154 6.44 -8.13 -25.02
CA HIS A 154 7.38 -7.62 -24.02
C HIS A 154 8.53 -6.81 -24.64
N LYS A 155 8.78 -6.92 -25.96
CA LYS A 155 9.88 -6.21 -26.64
C LYS A 155 9.75 -4.70 -26.55
N ASN A 156 8.56 -4.16 -26.81
CA ASN A 156 8.33 -2.72 -26.71
C ASN A 156 8.46 -2.25 -25.26
N GLY A 157 7.97 -3.06 -24.33
CA GLY A 157 8.11 -2.81 -22.90
C GLY A 157 9.56 -2.69 -22.44
N ILE A 158 10.36 -3.69 -22.79
CA ILE A 158 11.79 -3.73 -22.51
C ILE A 158 12.54 -2.63 -23.25
N LYS A 159 12.14 -2.27 -24.47
CA LYS A 159 12.74 -1.16 -25.22
C LYS A 159 12.53 0.18 -24.51
N LEU A 160 11.32 0.42 -24.02
CA LEU A 160 10.95 1.69 -23.39
C LEU A 160 11.43 1.80 -21.94
N LEU A 161 11.19 0.77 -21.12
CA LEU A 161 11.49 0.79 -19.68
C LEU A 161 12.68 -0.09 -19.27
N GLY A 162 13.28 -0.86 -20.17
CA GLY A 162 14.30 -1.84 -19.79
C GLY A 162 13.68 -3.07 -19.12
N SER A 163 14.48 -4.13 -18.95
CA SER A 163 14.01 -5.39 -18.36
C SER A 163 13.56 -5.22 -16.91
N VAL A 164 14.31 -4.46 -16.11
CA VAL A 164 14.06 -4.27 -14.67
C VAL A 164 12.73 -3.52 -14.44
N TRP A 165 12.60 -2.29 -14.96
CA TRP A 165 11.39 -1.49 -14.73
C TRP A 165 10.17 -2.00 -15.47
N TYR A 166 10.34 -2.63 -16.64
CA TYR A 166 9.21 -3.28 -17.30
C TYR A 166 8.72 -4.50 -16.50
N GLY A 167 9.64 -5.28 -15.92
CA GLY A 167 9.29 -6.36 -14.99
C GLY A 167 8.52 -5.85 -13.77
N LEU A 168 8.98 -4.74 -13.17
CA LEU A 168 8.28 -4.10 -12.04
C LEU A 168 6.92 -3.51 -12.45
N TYR A 169 6.83 -2.88 -13.62
CA TYR A 169 5.56 -2.42 -14.20
C TYR A 169 4.57 -3.58 -14.35
N TYR A 170 5.04 -4.71 -14.88
CA TYR A 170 4.21 -5.88 -15.10
C TYR A 170 3.73 -6.46 -13.76
N GLU A 171 4.61 -6.61 -12.77
CA GLU A 171 4.22 -7.05 -11.42
C GLU A 171 3.22 -6.08 -10.77
N MET A 172 3.45 -4.76 -10.86
CA MET A 172 2.48 -3.75 -10.40
C MET A 172 1.12 -3.91 -11.11
N TYR A 173 1.12 -4.11 -12.43
CA TYR A 173 -0.10 -4.27 -13.20
C TYR A 173 -0.88 -5.52 -12.79
N VAL A 174 -0.21 -6.65 -12.58
CA VAL A 174 -0.82 -7.91 -12.12
C VAL A 174 -1.38 -7.77 -10.70
N GLN A 175 -0.67 -7.04 -9.83
CA GLN A 175 -1.07 -6.84 -8.43
C GLN A 175 -2.06 -5.68 -8.21
N ALA A 176 -2.29 -4.83 -9.22
CA ALA A 176 -3.13 -3.63 -9.15
C ALA A 176 -4.64 -3.92 -8.98
N ASP A 177 -5.03 -5.15 -8.64
CA ASP A 177 -6.40 -5.54 -8.29
C ASP A 177 -7.06 -4.58 -7.28
N ALA A 178 -6.25 -3.84 -6.51
CA ALA A 178 -6.66 -2.95 -5.43
C ALA A 178 -7.04 -1.50 -5.82
N GLN A 179 -7.03 -1.08 -7.09
CA GLN A 179 -7.22 0.34 -7.47
C GLN A 179 -6.28 1.26 -6.68
N PRO A 180 -4.98 1.31 -7.02
CA PRO A 180 -4.04 2.12 -6.25
C PRO A 180 -4.48 3.58 -6.31
N GLY A 181 -4.50 4.22 -5.14
CA GLY A 181 -4.69 5.65 -4.97
C GLY A 181 -3.41 6.41 -5.28
N LYS A 182 -2.31 6.09 -4.58
CA LYS A 182 -0.99 6.69 -4.82
C LYS A 182 0.08 5.61 -4.92
N ILE A 183 1.02 5.81 -5.83
CA ILE A 183 2.15 4.89 -6.04
C ILE A 183 3.43 5.64 -5.69
N HIS A 184 4.23 5.09 -4.78
CA HIS A 184 5.57 5.60 -4.46
C HIS A 184 6.61 4.63 -4.98
N LEU A 185 7.59 5.16 -5.72
CA LEU A 185 8.69 4.40 -6.29
C LEU A 185 9.95 4.68 -5.48
N LEU A 186 10.57 3.62 -4.95
CA LEU A 186 11.77 3.66 -4.11
C LEU A 186 12.87 2.79 -4.75
N GLU A 187 14.09 2.89 -4.25
CA GLU A 187 15.24 2.16 -4.81
C GLU A 187 15.12 0.64 -4.62
N ASN A 188 14.60 0.20 -3.47
CA ASN A 188 14.37 -1.21 -3.14
C ASN A 188 12.89 -1.58 -2.96
N ALA A 189 11.96 -0.66 -3.19
CA ALA A 189 10.55 -0.88 -2.90
C ALA A 189 9.57 -0.14 -3.81
N ILE A 190 8.32 -0.61 -3.81
CA ILE A 190 7.16 0.03 -4.44
C ILE A 190 6.05 0.03 -3.40
N VAL A 191 5.53 1.21 -3.06
CA VAL A 191 4.45 1.37 -2.09
C VAL A 191 3.17 1.73 -2.83
N LEU A 192 2.14 0.90 -2.68
CA LEU A 192 0.82 1.06 -3.28
C LEU A 192 -0.18 1.44 -2.19
N ASP A 193 -0.63 2.69 -2.20
CA ASP A 193 -1.65 3.18 -1.28
C ASP A 193 -3.02 2.79 -1.82
N ARG A 194 -3.82 2.07 -1.04
CA ARG A 194 -5.21 1.80 -1.40
C ARG A 194 -6.08 2.96 -0.95
N GLU A 195 -6.78 3.60 -1.90
CA GLU A 195 -7.82 4.56 -1.56
C GLU A 195 -9.00 3.83 -0.91
N ILE A 196 -9.48 4.35 0.23
CA ILE A 196 -10.78 3.95 0.76
C ILE A 196 -11.82 4.64 -0.14
N THR A 197 -12.28 3.93 -1.17
CA THR A 197 -13.39 4.45 -1.96
C THR A 197 -14.65 4.46 -1.10
N ALA A 198 -15.38 5.59 -1.08
CA ALA A 198 -16.62 5.72 -0.29
C ALA A 198 -17.67 4.64 -0.63
N ALA A 199 -17.56 4.03 -1.83
CA ALA A 199 -18.42 2.94 -2.29
C ALA A 199 -18.20 1.62 -1.51
N GLU A 200 -17.02 1.36 -0.96
CA GLU A 200 -16.74 0.16 -0.17
C GLU A 200 -17.33 0.23 1.26
N LYS A 201 -17.82 1.40 1.71
CA LYS A 201 -18.44 1.58 3.03
C LYS A 201 -19.89 1.11 3.12
N SER A 202 -20.48 0.67 2.02
CA SER A 202 -21.76 -0.05 2.04
C SER A 202 -21.49 -1.44 2.60
N PRO A 203 -22.05 -1.82 3.77
CA PRO A 203 -21.94 -3.18 4.29
C PRO A 203 -22.85 -4.10 3.47
N THR A 204 -22.56 -4.27 2.19
CA THR A 204 -22.96 -5.47 1.48
C THR A 204 -22.08 -6.57 2.05
N ALA A 205 -22.68 -7.37 2.93
CA ALA A 205 -22.07 -8.54 3.55
C ALA A 205 -21.55 -9.52 2.48
N SER A 206 -20.38 -9.23 1.91
CA SER A 206 -19.58 -10.24 1.25
C SER A 206 -18.86 -10.98 2.36
N TYR A 207 -19.39 -12.16 2.71
CA TYR A 207 -18.76 -13.16 3.55
C TYR A 207 -17.31 -13.40 3.09
N TRP A 208 -16.36 -12.69 3.69
CA TRP A 208 -15.03 -13.23 3.91
C TRP A 208 -15.16 -14.08 5.16
N ASN A 209 -15.20 -15.40 4.98
CA ASN A 209 -15.27 -16.38 6.04
C ASN A 209 -13.84 -16.87 6.33
N PRO A 210 -13.09 -16.25 7.27
CA PRO A 210 -11.91 -16.91 7.81
C PRO A 210 -12.41 -18.09 8.65
N SER A 211 -12.08 -19.30 8.21
CA SER A 211 -12.43 -20.57 8.81
C SER A 211 -12.44 -20.53 10.36
N LEU A 212 -13.64 -20.58 10.95
CA LEU A 212 -13.83 -20.90 12.37
C LEU A 212 -14.04 -22.42 12.54
N PRO A 213 -13.50 -23.03 13.60
CA PRO A 213 -13.50 -24.47 13.78
C PRO A 213 -14.87 -24.96 14.27
N SER A 214 -15.30 -26.10 13.72
CA SER A 214 -16.49 -26.83 14.11
C SER A 214 -16.39 -27.37 15.54
N ALA A 215 -17.40 -27.07 16.36
CA ALA A 215 -17.62 -27.69 17.68
C ALA A 215 -17.99 -29.18 17.55
N PRO A 216 -17.56 -30.07 18.46
CA PRO A 216 -18.07 -31.44 18.49
C PRO A 216 -19.16 -31.61 19.56
N THR A 217 -20.22 -32.29 19.15
CA THR A 217 -21.29 -32.86 19.98
C THR A 217 -20.85 -34.16 20.67
N SER A 218 -21.31 -34.34 21.91
CA SER A 218 -21.07 -35.46 22.82
C SER A 218 -21.70 -36.81 22.42
N SER A 219 -21.04 -37.93 22.79
CA SER A 219 -21.62 -39.22 23.29
C SER A 219 -20.47 -40.24 23.51
N LEU A 220 -20.08 -40.63 24.72
CA LEU A 220 -20.57 -41.70 25.63
C LEU A 220 -20.39 -43.17 25.17
N LEU A 221 -19.66 -43.94 26.04
CA LEU A 221 -19.69 -45.38 26.40
C LEU A 221 -18.52 -46.37 26.05
N ALA A 222 -17.99 -46.97 27.15
CA ALA A 222 -17.31 -48.29 27.38
C ALA A 222 -15.82 -48.48 26.97
N ALA A 223 -14.84 -48.66 27.90
CA ALA A 223 -14.44 -49.86 28.73
C ALA A 223 -13.75 -50.98 27.88
N HIS A 224 -12.64 -51.67 28.21
CA HIS A 224 -11.95 -52.08 29.46
C HIS A 224 -10.57 -52.76 29.11
N LEU A 225 -9.56 -52.71 30.02
CA LEU A 225 -8.35 -53.61 30.19
C LEU A 225 -7.25 -53.55 29.08
N GLY A 226 -5.92 -53.64 29.29
CA GLY A 226 -4.99 -53.85 30.40
C GLY A 226 -3.58 -54.20 29.81
N LEU A 227 -2.48 -54.00 30.59
CA LEU A 227 -1.08 -54.47 30.38
C LEU A 227 -0.23 -53.66 29.36
N SER A 228 0.88 -52.98 29.69
CA SER A 228 2.17 -53.25 30.38
C SER A 228 3.33 -53.57 29.43
N ASN A 229 4.45 -52.89 29.69
CA ASN A 229 5.86 -53.23 29.41
C ASN A 229 6.59 -52.59 28.21
N ASP A 230 7.61 -51.82 28.62
CA ASP A 230 9.02 -51.95 28.26
C ASP A 230 9.52 -51.58 26.85
N LYS A 231 10.21 -50.43 26.86
CA LYS A 231 11.43 -50.05 26.14
C LYS A 231 12.55 -51.14 26.23
N PRO A 232 13.78 -50.98 25.65
CA PRO A 232 14.29 -50.08 24.58
C PRO A 232 15.30 -50.76 23.59
N VAL A 233 15.97 -49.94 22.74
CA VAL A 233 17.43 -49.91 22.43
C VAL A 233 17.89 -50.20 20.97
N CYS A 234 18.50 -49.15 20.37
CA CYS A 234 19.60 -49.06 19.35
C CYS A 234 19.42 -49.70 17.96
N PHE A 235 20.04 -49.26 16.86
CA PHE A 235 21.28 -48.51 16.54
C PHE A 235 20.97 -47.47 15.42
N GLY A 236 21.64 -46.32 15.22
CA GLY A 236 23.08 -46.07 15.17
C GLY A 236 23.59 -46.22 13.73
N ASN A 237 23.80 -45.12 12.99
CA ASN A 237 24.83 -45.06 11.94
C ASN A 237 25.11 -43.61 11.49
N SER A 238 26.36 -43.23 11.69
CA SER A 238 27.05 -42.02 11.27
C SER A 238 27.62 -42.17 9.86
N TYR A 239 27.54 -41.12 9.04
CA TYR A 239 28.44 -40.93 7.90
C TYR A 239 29.07 -39.54 8.00
N SER A 240 30.40 -39.53 7.97
CA SER A 240 31.30 -38.38 7.95
C SER A 240 31.63 -37.99 6.51
N GLU A 241 31.61 -36.70 6.19
CA GLU A 241 32.20 -36.13 4.98
C GLU A 241 33.43 -35.25 5.30
N PRO A 242 34.39 -35.10 4.36
CA PRO A 242 35.70 -34.51 4.63
C PRO A 242 35.81 -33.02 4.27
N TYR A 243 36.69 -32.37 5.04
CA TYR A 243 37.16 -30.99 4.96
C TYR A 243 37.88 -30.62 3.65
N TYR A 244 37.72 -29.36 3.21
CA TYR A 244 38.72 -28.63 2.41
C TYR A 244 39.13 -27.35 3.12
N ASN A 245 40.42 -27.25 3.44
CA ASN A 245 41.09 -26.08 3.99
C ASN A 245 41.60 -25.15 2.88
N SER A 246 41.55 -23.83 3.09
CA SER A 246 42.44 -22.86 2.45
C SER A 246 42.68 -21.65 3.37
N PRO A 247 43.88 -21.04 3.39
CA PRO A 247 44.39 -20.22 4.49
C PRO A 247 44.15 -18.71 4.34
N PRO A 248 44.20 -17.91 5.44
CA PRO A 248 44.02 -16.46 5.40
C PRO A 248 45.34 -15.69 5.24
N GLY A 249 45.30 -14.61 4.46
CA GLY A 249 46.38 -13.65 4.28
C GLY A 249 46.30 -12.48 5.26
N HIS A 250 47.41 -12.23 5.93
CA HIS A 250 47.72 -11.09 6.82
C HIS A 250 47.75 -9.73 6.08
N LEU A 251 47.17 -8.67 6.67
CA LEU A 251 47.67 -7.28 6.56
C LEU A 251 47.26 -6.43 7.78
N SER A 252 48.17 -5.55 8.22
CA SER A 252 48.07 -4.53 9.29
C SER A 252 49.24 -3.54 9.10
N PRO A 253 49.26 -2.31 9.66
CA PRO A 253 48.23 -1.27 9.72
C PRO A 253 48.79 0.12 9.26
N PHE A 254 47.94 1.11 8.99
CA PHE A 254 48.33 2.52 9.00
C PHE A 254 47.23 3.37 9.62
N SER A 255 47.55 4.09 10.69
CA SER A 255 46.69 5.06 11.37
C SER A 255 47.20 6.47 11.08
N PHE A 256 46.28 7.37 10.71
CA PHE A 256 46.49 8.81 10.79
C PHE A 256 45.23 9.44 11.40
N SER A 257 45.44 10.27 12.42
CA SER A 257 44.44 11.08 13.10
C SER A 257 44.56 12.54 12.65
N PRO A 258 43.43 13.24 12.45
CA PRO A 258 43.42 14.68 12.69
C PRO A 258 42.14 15.13 13.42
N TYR A 259 42.28 15.61 14.66
CA TYR A 259 41.28 16.42 15.36
C TYR A 259 41.96 17.69 15.87
N ALA A 260 41.89 18.78 15.10
CA ALA A 260 42.15 20.15 15.58
C ALA A 260 41.83 21.20 14.49
N ALA A 261 40.58 21.28 14.00
CA ALA A 261 40.16 22.41 13.14
C ALA A 261 38.65 22.73 13.14
N GLU A 262 37.82 22.13 14.00
CA GLU A 262 36.35 22.17 13.84
C GLU A 262 35.59 23.14 14.77
N LYS A 263 36.27 24.00 15.52
CA LYS A 263 35.57 24.85 16.52
C LYS A 263 35.10 26.22 16.03
N SER A 264 35.47 26.68 14.82
CA SER A 264 35.05 28.00 14.32
C SER A 264 33.86 27.98 13.35
N GLY A 265 33.48 26.80 12.82
CA GLY A 265 32.36 26.68 11.86
C GLY A 265 31.00 26.47 12.52
N ILE A 266 30.96 26.03 13.79
CA ILE A 266 29.73 25.71 14.50
C ILE A 266 28.99 27.00 14.93
N ASP A 267 29.73 28.03 15.37
CA ASP A 267 29.14 29.30 15.80
C ASP A 267 28.53 30.10 14.61
N GLU A 268 29.08 29.92 13.41
CA GLU A 268 28.59 30.60 12.19
C GLU A 268 27.31 29.94 11.64
N LEU A 269 27.19 28.62 11.79
CA LEU A 269 25.98 27.86 11.42
C LEU A 269 24.81 28.16 12.38
N GLU A 270 25.07 28.31 13.68
CA GLU A 270 24.06 28.66 14.67
C GLU A 270 23.48 30.07 14.44
N ALA A 271 24.31 31.01 13.96
CA ALA A 271 23.88 32.36 13.59
C ALA A 271 23.00 32.38 12.33
N ILE A 272 23.29 31.53 11.35
CA ILE A 272 22.48 31.39 10.12
C ILE A 272 21.12 30.77 10.45
N GLU A 273 21.07 29.76 11.31
CA GLU A 273 19.84 29.11 11.74
C GLU A 273 18.90 30.08 12.49
N LYS A 274 19.45 30.90 13.41
CA LYS A 274 18.68 31.95 14.08
C LYS A 274 18.08 32.98 13.11
N ASN A 275 18.83 33.40 12.10
CA ASN A 275 18.36 34.37 11.10
C ASN A 275 17.24 33.77 10.22
N LEU A 276 17.33 32.49 9.88
CA LEU A 276 16.29 31.77 9.13
C LEU A 276 14.99 31.65 9.92
N ILE A 277 15.07 31.31 11.20
CA ILE A 277 13.89 31.24 12.09
C ILE A 277 13.25 32.62 12.23
N GLN A 278 14.05 33.68 12.37
CA GLN A 278 13.54 35.04 12.47
C GLN A 278 12.91 35.53 11.17
N TYR A 279 13.44 35.12 10.01
CA TYR A 279 12.85 35.42 8.69
C TYR A 279 11.54 34.65 8.46
N GLN A 280 11.47 33.41 8.92
CA GLN A 280 10.29 32.56 8.85
C GLN A 280 9.15 33.09 9.73
N GLN A 281 9.44 33.52 10.96
CA GLN A 281 8.47 34.20 11.84
C GLN A 281 7.98 35.53 11.24
N LYS A 282 8.81 36.22 10.45
CA LYS A 282 8.43 37.46 9.75
C LYS A 282 7.51 37.21 8.55
N LEU A 283 7.67 36.06 7.88
CA LEU A 283 6.80 35.62 6.79
C LEU A 283 5.44 35.09 7.29
N GLU A 284 5.42 34.42 8.45
CA GLU A 284 4.19 33.96 9.10
C GLU A 284 3.32 35.12 9.63
N GLY A 285 3.90 36.31 9.82
CA GLY A 285 3.19 37.52 10.26
C GLY A 285 2.48 38.34 9.18
N GLN A 286 2.60 37.98 7.89
CA GLN A 286 2.03 38.77 6.79
C GLN A 286 1.20 37.93 5.81
N GLY A 287 -0.11 37.82 6.10
CA GLY A 287 -1.21 37.85 5.10
C GLY A 287 -1.25 36.81 3.97
N PHE A 288 -0.33 35.83 3.93
CA PHE A 288 -0.27 34.85 2.84
C PHE A 288 -1.48 33.91 2.85
N ASP A 289 -1.89 33.46 4.04
CA ASP A 289 -3.09 32.63 4.21
C ASP A 289 -4.38 33.36 3.84
N GLU A 290 -4.41 34.68 4.02
CA GLU A 290 -5.57 35.51 3.67
C GLU A 290 -5.69 35.73 2.16
N LEU A 291 -4.56 35.87 1.46
CA LEU A 291 -4.50 35.87 0.00
C LEU A 291 -4.87 34.52 -0.60
N LEU A 292 -4.44 33.42 0.01
CA LEU A 292 -4.79 32.07 -0.42
C LEU A 292 -6.29 31.78 -0.24
N ASN A 293 -6.86 32.21 0.89
CA ASN A 293 -8.30 32.09 1.16
C ASN A 293 -9.12 32.96 0.21
N LYS A 294 -8.71 34.19 -0.09
CA LYS A 294 -9.37 35.03 -1.12
C LYS A 294 -9.33 34.40 -2.50
N HIS A 295 -8.21 33.80 -2.90
CA HIS A 295 -8.11 33.12 -4.19
C HIS A 295 -9.00 31.87 -4.25
N ALA A 296 -9.06 31.10 -3.16
CA ALA A 296 -9.93 29.94 -3.04
C ALA A 296 -11.42 30.30 -3.11
N GLU A 297 -11.84 31.39 -2.46
CA GLU A 297 -13.23 31.88 -2.52
C GLU A 297 -13.63 32.36 -3.92
N GLU A 298 -12.74 33.05 -4.63
CA GLU A 298 -13.01 33.54 -5.98
C GLU A 298 -13.11 32.39 -6.99
N VAL A 299 -12.26 31.38 -6.88
CA VAL A 299 -12.36 30.13 -7.67
C VAL A 299 -13.69 29.42 -7.38
N LEU A 300 -14.14 29.39 -6.12
CA LEU A 300 -15.41 28.77 -5.74
C LEU A 300 -16.61 29.54 -6.31
N LYS A 301 -16.57 30.88 -6.31
CA LYS A 301 -17.58 31.73 -6.98
C LYS A 301 -17.66 31.44 -8.49
N GLN A 302 -16.52 31.34 -9.17
CA GLN A 302 -16.49 31.02 -10.60
C GLN A 302 -17.05 29.62 -10.90
N MET A 303 -16.75 28.63 -10.06
CA MET A 303 -17.30 27.28 -10.19
C MET A 303 -18.82 27.25 -9.98
N ASN A 304 -19.34 28.01 -9.02
CA ASN A 304 -20.77 28.08 -8.74
C ASN A 304 -21.54 28.84 -9.84
N ALA A 305 -20.96 29.91 -10.39
CA ALA A 305 -21.51 30.61 -11.56
C ALA A 305 -21.59 29.68 -12.78
N LYS A 306 -20.56 28.87 -13.03
CA LYS A 306 -20.56 27.87 -14.11
C LYS A 306 -21.65 26.81 -13.91
N LYS A 307 -21.80 26.27 -12.69
CA LYS A 307 -22.87 25.32 -12.37
C LYS A 307 -24.28 25.92 -12.54
N LEU A 308 -24.46 27.20 -12.23
CA LEU A 308 -25.73 27.89 -12.42
C LEU A 308 -26.07 28.05 -13.92
N VAL A 309 -25.07 28.35 -14.75
CA VAL A 309 -25.22 28.41 -16.22
C VAL A 309 -25.54 27.04 -16.80
N ASP A 310 -24.86 25.98 -16.36
CA ASP A 310 -25.12 24.60 -16.81
C ASP A 310 -26.53 24.13 -16.40
N LYS A 311 -26.99 24.51 -15.20
CA LYS A 311 -28.37 24.25 -14.74
C LYS A 311 -29.41 25.02 -15.58
N HIS A 312 -29.11 26.27 -15.93
CA HIS A 312 -29.97 27.06 -16.82
C HIS A 312 -30.00 26.54 -18.26
N MET A 313 -28.89 25.98 -18.74
CA MET A 313 -28.76 25.29 -20.03
C MET A 313 -29.60 24.00 -20.07
N GLN A 314 -29.62 23.23 -18.99
CA GLN A 314 -30.44 22.00 -18.90
C GLN A 314 -31.95 22.28 -18.82
N GLN A 315 -32.35 23.45 -18.31
CA GLN A 315 -33.76 23.81 -18.15
C GLN A 315 -34.41 24.46 -19.38
N LYS A 316 -33.62 24.89 -20.39
CA LYS A 316 -34.16 25.43 -21.63
C LYS A 316 -33.67 24.58 -22.82
N ASN A 317 -34.59 23.92 -23.50
CA ASN A 317 -34.35 23.27 -24.80
C ASN A 317 -33.98 24.32 -25.86
N LEU A 318 -32.76 24.81 -25.81
CA LEU A 318 -32.23 25.80 -26.73
C LEU A 318 -31.64 25.10 -27.96
N SER A 319 -31.91 25.66 -29.14
CA SER A 319 -31.40 25.11 -30.40
C SER A 319 -29.87 25.29 -30.46
N LYS A 320 -29.18 24.32 -31.08
CA LYS A 320 -27.71 24.25 -31.18
C LYS A 320 -27.03 25.56 -31.66
N GLY A 321 -27.73 26.41 -32.41
CA GLY A 321 -27.19 27.72 -32.83
C GLY A 321 -26.98 28.68 -31.67
N SER A 322 -27.87 28.69 -30.68
CA SER A 322 -27.78 29.59 -29.51
C SER A 322 -26.75 29.14 -28.46
N GLU A 323 -26.29 27.89 -28.52
CA GLU A 323 -25.27 27.35 -27.62
C GLU A 323 -23.87 27.87 -27.95
N GLU A 324 -23.53 27.94 -29.24
CA GLU A 324 -22.26 28.49 -29.72
C GLU A 324 -22.18 30.00 -29.44
N ASP A 325 -23.26 30.74 -29.66
CA ASP A 325 -23.31 32.18 -29.37
C ASP A 325 -23.13 32.49 -27.87
N LEU A 326 -23.71 31.67 -26.99
CA LEU A 326 -23.54 31.83 -25.54
C LEU A 326 -22.13 31.48 -25.07
N LYS A 327 -21.49 30.45 -25.65
CA LYS A 327 -20.08 30.12 -25.38
C LYS A 327 -19.16 31.24 -25.87
N LEU A 328 -19.44 31.82 -27.02
CA LEU A 328 -18.69 32.95 -27.56
C LEU A 328 -18.82 34.19 -26.67
N LEU A 329 -20.04 34.48 -26.19
CA LEU A 329 -20.31 35.59 -25.28
C LEU A 329 -19.59 35.40 -23.92
N LEU A 330 -19.57 34.17 -23.40
CA LEU A 330 -18.89 33.85 -22.14
C LEU A 330 -17.37 34.06 -22.27
N LYS A 331 -16.79 33.59 -23.38
CA LYS A 331 -15.37 33.74 -23.69
C LYS A 331 -15.00 35.21 -23.88
N HIS A 332 -15.87 36.00 -24.51
CA HIS A 332 -15.70 37.43 -24.67
C HIS A 332 -15.75 38.19 -23.33
N LYS A 333 -16.69 37.85 -22.45
CA LYS A 333 -16.78 38.44 -21.10
C LYS A 333 -15.57 38.09 -20.24
N GLN A 334 -15.06 36.86 -20.34
CA GLN A 334 -13.86 36.44 -19.63
C GLN A 334 -12.63 37.23 -20.11
N LYS A 335 -12.47 37.39 -21.42
CA LYS A 335 -11.39 38.22 -22.00
C LYS A 335 -11.48 39.69 -21.57
N LEU A 336 -12.69 40.27 -21.54
CA LEU A 336 -12.91 41.64 -21.04
C LEU A 336 -12.55 41.79 -19.56
N ALA A 337 -12.84 40.78 -18.73
CA ALA A 337 -12.46 40.79 -17.33
C ALA A 337 -10.94 40.71 -17.14
N GLU A 338 -10.25 39.87 -17.94
CA GLU A 338 -8.78 39.77 -17.95
C GLU A 338 -8.12 41.07 -18.43
N GLU A 339 -8.63 41.68 -19.50
CA GLU A 339 -8.14 42.96 -20.02
C GLU A 339 -8.39 44.11 -19.03
N LYS A 340 -9.52 44.10 -18.31
CA LYS A 340 -9.82 45.08 -17.26
C LYS A 340 -8.86 44.93 -16.08
N LEU A 341 -8.61 43.69 -15.63
CA LEU A 341 -7.67 43.39 -14.56
C LEU A 341 -6.23 43.79 -14.94
N GLN A 342 -5.80 43.49 -16.17
CA GLN A 342 -4.50 43.92 -16.68
C GLN A 342 -4.38 45.45 -16.70
N LYS A 343 -5.41 46.16 -17.17
CA LYS A 343 -5.41 47.63 -17.16
C LYS A 343 -5.37 48.19 -15.74
N GLU A 344 -6.14 47.65 -14.81
CA GLU A 344 -6.13 48.06 -13.40
C GLU A 344 -4.75 47.88 -12.75
N VAL A 345 -4.12 46.70 -12.95
CA VAL A 345 -2.75 46.42 -12.49
C VAL A 345 -1.73 47.39 -13.11
N GLN A 346 -1.91 47.75 -14.39
CA GLN A 346 -1.02 48.69 -15.08
C GLN A 346 -1.22 50.15 -14.64
N THR A 347 -2.45 50.54 -14.27
CA THR A 347 -2.73 51.86 -13.68
C THR A 347 -2.26 52.02 -12.23
N ILE A 348 -2.10 50.91 -11.50
CA ILE A 348 -1.57 50.92 -10.11
C ILE A 348 -0.04 51.07 -10.10
N MET A 349 0.64 50.85 -11.24
CA MET A 349 2.08 51.08 -11.37
C MET A 349 2.41 52.32 -12.22
N PRO A 350 2.39 53.51 -11.60
CA PRO A 350 3.48 54.44 -11.88
C PRO A 350 4.05 55.11 -10.62
N LYS A 351 5.40 55.14 -10.58
CA LYS A 351 6.32 55.87 -9.66
C LYS A 351 6.19 55.51 -8.16
N LYS A 352 7.31 55.00 -7.59
CA LYS A 352 7.51 54.66 -6.17
C LYS A 352 6.78 55.65 -5.25
N PRO A 353 5.63 55.28 -4.66
CA PRO A 353 5.05 56.03 -3.55
C PRO A 353 5.99 55.93 -2.36
N SER A 354 5.96 56.93 -1.48
CA SER A 354 6.60 56.77 -0.17
C SER A 354 5.93 55.60 0.57
N GLU A 355 6.69 54.90 1.41
CA GLU A 355 6.22 53.70 2.13
C GLU A 355 4.93 54.00 2.93
N ASP A 356 4.80 55.22 3.47
CA ASP A 356 3.61 55.68 4.20
C ASP A 356 2.36 55.87 3.33
N ASP A 357 2.50 56.25 2.06
CA ASP A 357 1.38 56.36 1.12
C ASP A 357 0.88 54.99 0.68
N LEU A 358 1.79 54.00 0.61
CA LEU A 358 1.45 52.60 0.34
C LEU A 358 0.61 52.01 1.48
N TYR A 359 0.97 52.27 2.73
CA TYR A 359 0.18 51.81 3.88
C TYR A 359 -1.22 52.42 3.91
N LYS A 360 -1.37 53.73 3.68
CA LYS A 360 -2.70 54.38 3.65
C LYS A 360 -3.58 53.90 2.51
N ASN A 361 -3.01 53.68 1.32
CA ASN A 361 -3.75 53.17 0.17
C ASN A 361 -4.20 51.72 0.38
N VAL A 362 -3.35 50.88 1.00
CA VAL A 362 -3.73 49.51 1.37
C VAL A 362 -4.81 49.52 2.43
N GLU A 363 -4.70 50.35 3.46
CA GLU A 363 -5.70 50.45 4.52
C GLU A 363 -7.06 50.92 3.99
N GLN A 364 -7.08 51.93 3.11
CA GLN A 364 -8.32 52.41 2.50
C GLN A 364 -8.96 51.36 1.57
N LEU A 365 -8.13 50.59 0.84
CA LEU A 365 -8.61 49.48 0.01
C LEU A 365 -9.20 48.35 0.88
N VAL A 366 -8.58 48.03 2.01
CA VAL A 366 -9.10 47.03 2.96
C VAL A 366 -10.42 47.48 3.56
N GLN A 367 -10.55 48.76 3.94
CA GLN A 367 -11.80 49.30 4.48
C GLN A 367 -12.95 49.28 3.45
N GLU A 368 -12.67 49.65 2.21
CA GLU A 368 -13.69 49.62 1.15
C GLU A 368 -14.10 48.18 0.80
N GLN A 369 -13.16 47.24 0.78
CA GLN A 369 -13.46 45.82 0.58
C GLN A 369 -14.29 45.23 1.74
N MET A 370 -13.98 45.59 2.99
CA MET A 370 -14.75 45.17 4.16
C MET A 370 -16.20 45.68 4.10
N LYS A 371 -16.38 46.92 3.61
CA LYS A 371 -17.71 47.52 3.41
C LYS A 371 -18.51 46.76 2.34
N GLN A 372 -17.88 46.33 1.24
CA GLN A 372 -18.53 45.53 0.20
C GLN A 372 -18.92 44.13 0.68
N ILE A 373 -18.07 43.49 1.50
CA ILE A 373 -18.36 42.19 2.11
C ILE A 373 -19.59 42.28 3.03
N ASN A 374 -19.64 43.29 3.90
CA ASN A 374 -20.77 43.51 4.79
C ASN A 374 -22.07 43.78 4.02
N ALA A 375 -22.01 44.55 2.93
CA ALA A 375 -23.16 44.79 2.07
C ALA A 375 -23.67 43.48 1.41
N TRP A 376 -22.76 42.61 0.97
CA TRP A 376 -23.11 41.32 0.38
C TRP A 376 -23.69 40.34 1.40
N GLN A 377 -23.14 40.28 2.62
CA GLN A 377 -23.68 39.46 3.71
C GLN A 377 -25.11 39.88 4.06
N ASN A 378 -25.38 41.18 4.13
CA ASN A 378 -26.72 41.70 4.40
C ASN A 378 -27.72 41.34 3.30
N ASP A 379 -27.34 41.40 2.02
CA ASP A 379 -28.17 40.97 0.89
C ASP A 379 -28.44 39.45 0.92
N ALA A 380 -27.43 38.64 1.24
CA ALA A 380 -27.57 37.20 1.36
C ALA A 380 -28.52 36.82 2.51
N GLN A 381 -28.39 37.46 3.68
CA GLN A 381 -29.26 37.23 4.83
C GLN A 381 -30.71 37.61 4.51
N SER A 382 -30.94 38.76 3.87
CA SER A 382 -32.28 39.17 3.43
C SER A 382 -32.94 38.14 2.50
N LYS A 383 -32.17 37.47 1.63
CA LYS A 383 -32.69 36.43 0.73
C LYS A 383 -33.03 35.14 1.48
N ILE A 384 -32.23 34.76 2.48
CA ILE A 384 -32.52 33.61 3.34
C ILE A 384 -33.82 33.85 4.10
N ASP A 385 -33.99 35.03 4.70
CA ASP A 385 -35.18 35.38 5.46
C ASP A 385 -36.44 35.36 4.57
N SER A 386 -36.32 35.84 3.32
CA SER A 386 -37.41 35.75 2.33
C SER A 386 -37.76 34.30 1.95
N LEU A 387 -36.79 33.40 1.89
CA LEU A 387 -37.02 31.98 1.57
C LEU A 387 -37.65 31.23 2.74
N VAL A 388 -37.25 31.53 3.97
CA VAL A 388 -37.86 30.99 5.19
C VAL A 388 -39.32 31.42 5.27
N ALA A 389 -39.61 32.72 5.07
CA ALA A 389 -40.98 33.22 5.03
C ALA A 389 -41.85 32.57 3.93
N SER A 390 -41.24 32.18 2.80
CA SER A 390 -41.95 31.47 1.72
C SER A 390 -42.18 29.99 2.05
N SER A 391 -41.23 29.34 2.72
CA SER A 391 -41.37 27.96 3.20
C SER A 391 -42.48 27.84 4.25
N ASP A 392 -42.62 28.82 5.14
CA ASP A 392 -43.65 28.77 6.17
C ASP A 392 -45.06 28.96 5.58
N LYS A 393 -45.19 29.76 4.51
CA LYS A 393 -46.44 29.84 3.73
C LYS A 393 -46.79 28.52 3.03
N LEU A 394 -45.79 27.77 2.55
CA LEU A 394 -45.98 26.46 1.92
C LEU A 394 -46.36 25.35 2.91
N LYS A 395 -45.85 25.42 4.15
CA LYS A 395 -46.23 24.50 5.23
C LYS A 395 -47.65 24.77 5.72
N ALA A 396 -48.09 26.04 5.74
CA ALA A 396 -49.47 26.39 6.06
C ALA A 396 -50.49 25.89 5.01
N SER A 397 -50.08 25.72 3.74
CA SER A 397 -50.98 25.27 2.67
C SER A 397 -51.05 23.74 2.48
N THR A 398 -50.25 22.95 3.20
CA THR A 398 -50.14 21.48 3.00
C THR A 398 -50.66 20.65 4.19
N GLY A 399 -51.31 21.29 5.18
CA GLY A 399 -51.81 20.65 6.39
C GLY A 399 -53.12 19.84 6.30
N GLU A 400 -53.76 19.75 5.13
CA GLU A 400 -55.04 19.03 4.98
C GLU A 400 -55.00 17.96 3.86
N ALA A 401 -54.17 16.93 4.01
CA ALA A 401 -54.44 15.62 3.39
C ALA A 401 -53.36 14.59 3.77
N HIS A 402 -53.66 13.74 4.75
CA HIS A 402 -53.58 12.28 4.65
C HIS A 402 -53.39 11.64 6.03
N GLY A 403 -54.51 11.16 6.57
CA GLY A 403 -54.52 10.14 7.60
C GLY A 403 -54.46 8.74 7.00
N LYS A 404 -53.77 7.86 7.73
CA LYS A 404 -53.87 6.38 7.76
C LYS A 404 -53.29 5.61 6.57
N GLN A 405 -52.14 4.97 6.80
CA GLN A 405 -51.91 3.59 6.34
C GLN A 405 -50.97 2.84 7.30
N LYS A 406 -51.36 1.61 7.61
CA LYS A 406 -50.81 0.72 8.65
C LYS A 406 -49.66 -0.15 8.12
N ASN A 407 -48.75 -0.49 9.03
CA ASN A 407 -47.62 -1.41 8.89
C ASN A 407 -48.02 -2.81 8.42
N LEU A 408 -47.24 -3.37 7.47
CA LEU A 408 -47.15 -4.80 7.18
C LEU A 408 -45.68 -5.22 7.09
N ILE A 409 -45.35 -6.29 7.81
CA ILE A 409 -44.03 -6.92 7.97
C ILE A 409 -43.81 -7.92 6.81
N PRO A 410 -42.59 -8.04 6.22
CA PRO A 410 -42.31 -9.03 5.18
C PRO A 410 -41.85 -10.39 5.76
N PRO A 411 -42.13 -11.52 5.08
CA PRO A 411 -41.72 -12.86 5.54
C PRO A 411 -40.33 -13.28 5.05
N THR A 412 -39.66 -14.04 5.92
CA THR A 412 -38.33 -14.65 5.78
C THR A 412 -38.37 -15.90 4.87
N ILE A 413 -37.44 -16.01 3.93
CA ILE A 413 -37.27 -17.17 3.03
C ILE A 413 -36.07 -18.01 3.52
N GLY A 414 -36.27 -19.32 3.72
CA GLY A 414 -35.24 -20.28 4.12
C GLY A 414 -34.44 -20.87 2.95
N PRO A 415 -33.26 -21.48 3.19
CA PRO A 415 -32.35 -21.90 2.14
C PRO A 415 -32.66 -23.31 1.60
N SER A 416 -32.57 -23.46 0.28
CA SER A 416 -32.71 -24.71 -0.47
C SER A 416 -31.36 -25.44 -0.62
N GLN A 417 -31.40 -26.77 -0.49
CA GLN A 417 -30.29 -27.70 -0.68
C GLN A 417 -29.97 -27.88 -2.17
N GLY A 418 -28.68 -27.84 -2.51
CA GLY A 418 -28.16 -28.09 -3.86
C GLY A 418 -27.29 -29.35 -3.91
N TYR A 419 -27.69 -30.27 -4.77
CA TYR A 419 -27.04 -31.55 -5.09
C TYR A 419 -25.80 -31.38 -5.98
N SER A 420 -24.82 -32.29 -5.80
CA SER A 420 -23.69 -32.55 -6.71
C SER A 420 -24.03 -33.65 -7.73
N PRO A 421 -23.40 -33.69 -8.92
CA PRO A 421 -23.56 -34.81 -9.84
C PRO A 421 -22.47 -35.88 -9.66
N ALA A 422 -22.88 -37.15 -9.74
CA ALA A 422 -22.04 -38.33 -9.74
C ALA A 422 -21.67 -38.79 -11.16
N LEU A 423 -20.49 -39.37 -11.31
CA LEU A 423 -20.08 -40.20 -12.44
C LEU A 423 -20.32 -41.69 -12.12
N SER A 424 -20.72 -42.41 -13.17
CA SER A 424 -21.18 -43.80 -13.26
C SER A 424 -20.05 -44.83 -13.21
N MET A 425 -20.29 -46.03 -12.63
CA MET A 425 -20.32 -47.34 -13.33
C MET A 425 -20.55 -48.54 -12.39
N SER A 426 -21.48 -49.41 -12.82
CA SER A 426 -21.58 -50.88 -12.63
C SER A 426 -22.25 -51.52 -11.39
N PRO A 427 -22.87 -52.72 -11.57
CA PRO A 427 -24.10 -53.09 -10.87
C PRO A 427 -23.97 -54.31 -9.93
N ALA A 428 -24.76 -54.34 -8.85
CA ALA A 428 -25.03 -55.57 -8.10
C ALA A 428 -26.40 -55.53 -7.40
N ALA A 429 -27.20 -56.59 -7.64
CA ALA A 429 -28.32 -57.20 -6.90
C ALA A 429 -29.43 -56.33 -6.23
N PRO A 430 -30.72 -56.70 -6.39
CA PRO A 430 -31.85 -55.98 -5.79
C PRO A 430 -32.20 -56.50 -4.37
N PRO A 431 -32.58 -55.62 -3.43
CA PRO A 431 -33.31 -55.99 -2.21
C PRO A 431 -34.85 -55.76 -2.35
N PRO A 432 -35.67 -56.35 -1.46
CA PRO A 432 -37.10 -56.67 -1.67
C PRO A 432 -38.07 -55.48 -1.46
N PRO A 433 -39.35 -55.62 -1.88
CA PRO A 433 -40.31 -54.52 -1.88
C PRO A 433 -40.88 -54.25 -0.49
N VAL A 434 -40.99 -52.97 -0.13
CA VAL A 434 -41.67 -52.48 1.08
C VAL A 434 -42.88 -51.63 0.64
N PRO A 435 -44.04 -51.76 1.31
CA PRO A 435 -45.33 -51.46 0.70
C PRO A 435 -45.74 -49.98 0.73
N SER A 436 -46.45 -49.63 -0.33
CA SER A 436 -47.24 -48.43 -0.56
C SER A 436 -48.26 -48.19 0.56
N LYS A 437 -48.31 -46.95 1.08
CA LYS A 437 -49.54 -46.26 1.58
C LYS A 437 -49.19 -44.89 2.17
N SER A 438 -49.49 -43.82 1.43
CA SER A 438 -50.11 -42.60 1.99
C SER A 438 -50.56 -41.70 0.85
N SER A 439 -51.79 -41.93 0.39
CA SER A 439 -52.54 -41.02 -0.46
C SER A 439 -52.97 -39.81 0.37
N LEU A 440 -52.31 -38.67 0.19
CA LEU A 440 -52.87 -37.36 0.53
C LEU A 440 -53.55 -36.79 -0.72
N PRO A 441 -54.79 -36.27 -0.61
CA PRO A 441 -55.49 -35.71 -1.76
C PRO A 441 -54.84 -34.39 -2.20
N PRO A 442 -54.80 -34.10 -3.52
CA PRO A 442 -54.26 -32.86 -4.03
C PRO A 442 -55.20 -31.71 -3.68
N ILE A 443 -54.69 -30.74 -2.92
CA ILE A 443 -55.33 -29.44 -2.75
C ILE A 443 -55.26 -28.73 -4.11
N LYS A 444 -56.38 -28.78 -4.87
CA LYS A 444 -56.58 -27.97 -6.06
C LYS A 444 -56.73 -26.51 -5.63
N LEU A 445 -55.66 -25.73 -5.77
CA LEU A 445 -55.76 -24.26 -5.84
C LEU A 445 -56.24 -23.89 -7.25
N PRO A 446 -57.47 -23.36 -7.42
CA PRO A 446 -57.94 -22.85 -8.69
C PRO A 446 -57.48 -21.40 -8.85
N GLY A 447 -56.66 -21.10 -9.88
CA GLY A 447 -56.36 -19.70 -10.23
C GLY A 447 -54.99 -19.38 -10.82
N LEU A 448 -54.08 -20.33 -10.98
CA LEU A 448 -52.76 -20.12 -11.63
C LEU A 448 -52.69 -20.85 -12.97
N SER A 449 -53.59 -20.50 -13.89
CA SER A 449 -53.56 -21.00 -15.27
C SER A 449 -53.01 -19.90 -16.18
N SER A 450 -51.95 -20.22 -16.94
CA SER A 450 -51.31 -19.39 -17.98
C SER A 450 -50.07 -18.56 -17.57
N LEU A 451 -49.16 -19.11 -16.77
CA LEU A 451 -47.75 -18.73 -16.90
C LEU A 451 -47.10 -19.67 -17.91
N ASN A 452 -46.86 -19.18 -19.12
CA ASN A 452 -46.12 -19.92 -20.15
C ASN A 452 -44.73 -20.24 -19.60
N GLU A 453 -44.42 -21.53 -19.44
CA GLU A 453 -43.09 -21.96 -19.06
C GLU A 453 -42.10 -21.59 -20.19
N PRO A 454 -40.97 -20.95 -19.88
CA PRO A 454 -39.98 -20.60 -20.88
C PRO A 454 -39.43 -21.86 -21.52
N THR A 455 -39.39 -21.90 -22.85
CA THR A 455 -38.86 -23.03 -23.60
C THR A 455 -37.37 -23.23 -23.28
N PRO A 456 -36.81 -24.46 -23.34
CA PRO A 456 -35.38 -24.70 -23.10
C PRO A 456 -34.43 -23.82 -23.93
N HIS A 457 -34.87 -23.43 -25.13
CA HIS A 457 -34.15 -22.53 -26.01
C HIS A 457 -34.12 -21.07 -25.49
N GLU A 458 -35.19 -20.60 -24.85
CA GLU A 458 -35.24 -19.30 -24.17
C GLU A 458 -34.37 -19.29 -22.91
N ILE A 459 -34.30 -20.41 -22.18
CA ILE A 459 -33.40 -20.58 -21.04
C ILE A 459 -31.93 -20.53 -21.50
N LEU A 460 -31.58 -21.20 -22.61
CA LEU A 460 -30.21 -21.16 -23.15
C LEU A 460 -29.82 -19.75 -23.63
N LYS A 461 -30.72 -19.08 -24.37
CA LYS A 461 -30.49 -17.70 -24.85
C LYS A 461 -30.34 -16.70 -23.70
N SER A 462 -31.19 -16.78 -22.68
CA SER A 462 -31.09 -15.92 -21.50
C SER A 462 -29.79 -16.17 -20.71
N SER A 463 -29.36 -17.43 -20.57
CA SER A 463 -28.08 -17.78 -19.97
C SER A 463 -26.88 -17.22 -20.74
N GLN A 464 -26.87 -17.33 -22.08
CA GLN A 464 -25.81 -16.76 -22.92
C GLN A 464 -25.79 -15.21 -22.87
N ALA A 465 -26.96 -14.57 -22.89
CA ALA A 465 -27.07 -13.12 -22.77
C ALA A 465 -26.58 -12.62 -21.40
N PHE A 466 -26.90 -13.35 -20.31
CA PHE A 466 -26.41 -13.06 -18.97
C PHE A 466 -24.88 -13.17 -18.89
N LYS A 467 -24.28 -14.26 -19.42
CA LYS A 467 -22.83 -14.43 -19.49
C LYS A 467 -22.14 -13.32 -20.29
N LYS A 468 -22.71 -12.93 -21.44
CA LYS A 468 -22.19 -11.81 -22.26
C LYS A 468 -22.26 -10.48 -21.51
N LYS A 469 -23.35 -10.22 -20.78
CA LYS A 469 -23.51 -9.02 -19.96
C LYS A 469 -22.50 -8.99 -18.80
N GLN A 470 -22.29 -10.11 -18.12
CA GLN A 470 -21.32 -10.25 -17.04
C GLN A 470 -19.89 -10.05 -17.56
N ALA A 471 -19.53 -10.66 -18.70
CA ALA A 471 -18.22 -10.48 -19.33
C ALA A 471 -17.97 -9.02 -19.76
N LYS A 472 -18.99 -8.34 -20.33
CA LYS A 472 -18.90 -6.92 -20.69
C LYS A 472 -18.69 -6.05 -19.44
N GLN A 473 -19.43 -6.30 -18.36
CA GLN A 473 -19.29 -5.56 -17.10
C GLN A 473 -17.91 -5.80 -16.45
N GLN A 474 -17.40 -7.03 -16.51
CA GLN A 474 -16.05 -7.37 -16.04
C GLN A 474 -14.98 -6.66 -16.88
N ALA A 475 -15.12 -6.64 -18.21
CA ALA A 475 -14.19 -5.94 -19.10
C ALA A 475 -14.21 -4.42 -18.88
N GLU A 476 -15.38 -3.80 -18.73
CA GLU A 476 -15.51 -2.38 -18.40
C GLU A 476 -14.91 -2.04 -17.02
N SER A 477 -15.10 -2.92 -16.03
CA SER A 477 -14.49 -2.78 -14.70
C SER A 477 -12.97 -2.92 -14.76
N GLN A 478 -12.45 -3.90 -15.49
CA GLN A 478 -11.02 -4.07 -15.74
C GLN A 478 -10.41 -2.86 -16.46
N GLU A 479 -11.09 -2.33 -17.47
CA GLU A 479 -10.64 -1.14 -18.21
C GLU A 479 -10.60 0.09 -17.31
N LYS A 480 -11.60 0.30 -16.46
CA LYS A 480 -11.60 1.38 -15.46
C LYS A 480 -10.45 1.23 -14.47
N ARG A 481 -10.23 0.03 -13.93
CA ARG A 481 -9.12 -0.27 -13.02
C ARG A 481 -7.76 0.01 -13.68
N TYR A 482 -7.59 -0.43 -14.92
CA TYR A 482 -6.36 -0.18 -15.69
C TYR A 482 -6.12 1.30 -15.95
N ASN A 483 -7.15 2.06 -16.33
CA ASN A 483 -7.01 3.49 -16.55
C ASN A 483 -6.64 4.25 -15.27
N LEU A 484 -7.22 3.87 -14.13
CA LEU A 484 -6.86 4.44 -12.83
C LEU A 484 -5.40 4.12 -12.48
N PHE A 485 -5.00 2.85 -12.55
CA PHE A 485 -3.62 2.41 -12.33
C PHE A 485 -2.64 3.16 -13.23
N THR A 486 -2.94 3.27 -14.53
CA THR A 486 -2.12 3.97 -15.52
C THR A 486 -1.97 5.44 -15.18
N THR A 487 -3.04 6.10 -14.73
CA THR A 487 -3.01 7.51 -14.34
C THR A 487 -2.13 7.72 -13.12
N GLN A 488 -2.27 6.87 -12.10
CA GLN A 488 -1.48 7.00 -10.87
C GLN A 488 0.00 6.67 -11.09
N LEU A 489 0.31 5.66 -11.89
CA LEU A 489 1.69 5.33 -12.24
C LEU A 489 2.32 6.42 -13.11
N ALA A 490 1.57 7.02 -14.04
CA ALA A 490 2.03 8.16 -14.82
C ALA A 490 2.35 9.38 -13.95
N SER A 491 1.55 9.63 -12.91
CA SER A 491 1.81 10.69 -11.93
C SER A 491 3.08 10.40 -11.11
N ALA A 492 3.29 9.15 -10.69
CA ALA A 492 4.53 8.72 -10.04
C ALA A 492 5.75 8.90 -10.97
N PHE A 493 5.64 8.52 -12.25
CA PHE A 493 6.69 8.73 -13.26
C PHE A 493 6.97 10.21 -13.51
N ALA A 494 5.94 11.07 -13.52
CA ALA A 494 6.11 12.51 -13.62
C ALA A 494 6.90 13.08 -12.43
N THR A 495 6.63 12.58 -11.22
CA THR A 495 7.36 12.96 -10.01
C THR A 495 8.84 12.52 -10.09
N VAL A 496 9.10 11.27 -10.49
CA VAL A 496 10.46 10.76 -10.68
C VAL A 496 11.20 11.56 -11.75
N TYR A 497 10.57 11.83 -12.89
CA TYR A 497 11.17 12.58 -13.98
C TYR A 497 11.53 14.01 -13.57
N ALA A 498 10.65 14.69 -12.83
CA ALA A 498 10.93 16.03 -12.32
C ALA A 498 12.11 16.04 -11.32
N ALA A 499 12.23 15.01 -10.48
CA ALA A 499 13.38 14.86 -9.58
C ALA A 499 14.68 14.55 -10.35
N TYR A 500 14.61 13.72 -11.40
CA TYR A 500 15.73 13.44 -12.28
C TYR A 500 16.19 14.68 -13.08
N GLU A 501 15.27 15.49 -13.62
CA GLU A 501 15.64 16.75 -14.28
C GLU A 501 16.39 17.70 -13.32
N ARG A 502 15.97 17.78 -12.05
CA ARG A 502 16.68 18.57 -11.03
C ARG A 502 18.08 18.02 -10.77
N TYR A 503 18.19 16.71 -10.59
CA TYR A 503 19.49 16.05 -10.42
C TYR A 503 20.45 16.35 -11.59
N LEU A 504 19.99 16.31 -12.84
CA LEU A 504 20.83 16.63 -14.01
C LEU A 504 21.32 18.09 -14.01
N ILE A 505 20.50 19.02 -13.52
CA ILE A 505 20.89 20.43 -13.39
C ILE A 505 21.93 20.59 -12.29
N GLU A 506 21.69 19.99 -11.12
CA GLU A 506 22.59 20.03 -9.97
C GLU A 506 23.94 19.39 -10.27
N ASP A 507 23.96 18.22 -10.92
CA ASP A 507 25.18 17.54 -11.37
C ASP A 507 25.98 18.37 -12.38
N ALA A 508 25.30 18.99 -13.35
CA ALA A 508 25.95 19.88 -14.31
C ALA A 508 26.59 21.09 -13.60
N LEU A 509 25.87 21.73 -12.67
CA LEU A 509 26.41 22.84 -11.88
C LEU A 509 27.60 22.41 -11.03
N ALA A 510 27.52 21.26 -10.36
CA ALA A 510 28.60 20.72 -9.53
C ALA A 510 29.86 20.38 -10.34
N THR A 511 29.70 19.93 -11.59
CA THR A 511 30.80 19.59 -12.50
C THR A 511 31.31 20.78 -13.33
N GLY A 512 30.79 21.99 -13.09
CA GLY A 512 31.15 23.19 -13.87
C GLY A 512 30.68 23.14 -15.33
N ARG A 513 29.78 22.21 -15.68
CA ARG A 513 29.13 22.14 -16.98
C ARG A 513 27.97 23.12 -17.01
N SER A 514 27.71 23.73 -18.16
CA SER A 514 26.47 24.48 -18.33
C SER A 514 25.30 23.52 -18.05
N PRO A 515 24.34 23.86 -17.16
CA PRO A 515 23.15 23.04 -16.98
C PRO A 515 22.53 22.77 -18.34
N PRO A 516 21.86 21.62 -18.54
CA PRO A 516 21.18 21.34 -19.81
C PRO A 516 20.08 22.39 -19.98
N VAL A 517 20.46 23.53 -20.55
CA VAL A 517 19.55 24.63 -20.83
C VAL A 517 18.56 24.00 -21.78
N LYS A 518 17.29 23.92 -21.35
CA LYS A 518 16.18 23.60 -22.24
C LYS A 518 16.31 24.62 -23.35
N LYS A 519 17.02 24.28 -24.44
CA LYS A 519 17.31 25.20 -25.54
C LYS A 519 15.96 25.67 -26.02
N LEU A 520 15.55 26.84 -25.51
CA LEU A 520 14.43 27.61 -25.96
C LEU A 520 14.86 27.97 -27.38
N ARG A 521 14.50 27.10 -28.32
CA ARG A 521 14.43 27.52 -29.72
C ARG A 521 13.32 28.55 -29.74
N LEU A 522 13.66 29.80 -29.40
CA LEU A 522 12.87 30.97 -29.72
C LEU A 522 12.55 30.85 -31.21
N ALA A 523 11.26 30.85 -31.53
CA ALA A 523 10.73 30.40 -32.81
C ALA A 523 11.03 31.34 -34.00
N ASP A 524 12.02 32.23 -33.90
CA ASP A 524 12.20 33.35 -34.83
C ASP A 524 13.34 33.19 -35.85
N SER A 525 14.11 32.10 -35.83
CA SER A 525 15.12 31.88 -36.88
C SER A 525 14.52 31.15 -38.09
N LYS A 526 13.66 31.84 -38.86
CA LYS A 526 13.12 31.36 -40.15
C LYS A 526 14.12 31.32 -41.30
N HIS A 527 15.34 31.83 -41.13
CA HIS A 527 16.31 31.90 -42.24
C HIS A 527 17.75 31.67 -41.77
N LEU A 528 18.13 30.42 -41.52
CA LEU A 528 19.53 30.00 -41.65
C LEU A 528 19.59 28.58 -42.25
N PRO A 529 20.32 28.38 -43.36
CA PRO A 529 20.48 27.06 -43.95
C PRO A 529 21.26 26.18 -42.97
N THR A 530 20.58 25.15 -42.46
CA THR A 530 21.14 24.21 -41.49
C THR A 530 22.02 23.20 -42.24
N THR A 531 23.31 23.49 -42.33
CA THR A 531 24.38 22.50 -42.58
C THR A 531 25.14 22.32 -41.27
N SER A 532 24.51 21.59 -40.36
CA SER A 532 25.18 21.02 -39.19
C SER A 532 24.68 19.60 -39.12
N GLU A 533 25.48 18.69 -39.68
CA GLU A 533 25.30 17.25 -39.52
C GLU A 533 25.15 16.97 -38.02
N SER A 534 23.95 16.53 -37.62
CA SER A 534 23.80 15.87 -36.33
C SER A 534 24.79 14.70 -36.33
N PRO A 535 25.57 14.50 -35.26
CA PRO A 535 26.34 13.27 -35.13
C PRO A 535 25.35 12.12 -35.28
N ALA A 536 25.61 11.26 -36.26
CA ALA A 536 24.80 10.11 -36.58
C ALA A 536 24.35 9.46 -35.28
N GLU A 537 23.04 9.46 -35.06
CA GLU A 537 22.35 8.64 -34.08
C GLU A 537 23.00 7.27 -34.20
N SER A 538 23.88 6.91 -33.25
CA SER A 538 24.58 5.65 -33.30
C SER A 538 23.48 4.62 -33.28
N ALA A 539 23.22 4.01 -34.44
CA ALA A 539 22.21 2.99 -34.60
C ALA A 539 22.41 2.04 -33.44
N ALA A 540 21.45 2.04 -32.51
CA ALA A 540 21.46 1.08 -31.41
C ALA A 540 21.69 -0.26 -32.08
N PRO A 541 22.78 -0.99 -31.74
CA PRO A 541 23.26 -2.12 -32.52
C PRO A 541 22.06 -2.99 -32.82
N ASP A 542 21.71 -3.10 -34.11
CA ASP A 542 20.57 -3.88 -34.57
C ASP A 542 20.73 -5.24 -33.92
N SER A 543 19.90 -5.47 -32.90
CA SER A 543 20.08 -6.63 -32.04
C SER A 543 19.97 -7.83 -32.96
N PRO A 544 20.94 -8.77 -32.93
CA PRO A 544 21.05 -9.80 -33.94
C PRO A 544 19.68 -10.45 -34.13
N PRO A 545 19.20 -10.55 -35.39
CA PRO A 545 17.87 -11.07 -35.69
C PRO A 545 17.74 -12.47 -35.09
N GLY A 546 16.88 -12.60 -34.08
CA GLY A 546 16.71 -13.85 -33.31
C GLY A 546 16.95 -13.74 -31.81
N THR A 547 17.37 -12.59 -31.28
CA THR A 547 17.50 -12.40 -29.82
C THR A 547 16.13 -12.54 -29.15
N LYS A 548 15.91 -13.66 -28.44
CA LYS A 548 14.72 -13.90 -27.61
C LYS A 548 14.85 -13.07 -26.33
N TYR A 549 13.94 -12.13 -26.15
CA TYR A 549 13.85 -11.37 -24.91
C TYR A 549 13.09 -12.20 -23.89
N ILE A 550 13.78 -12.70 -22.87
CA ILE A 550 13.15 -13.38 -21.74
C ILE A 550 12.84 -12.30 -20.69
N LEU A 551 11.56 -12.15 -20.35
CA LEU A 551 11.16 -11.31 -19.24
C LEU A 551 11.62 -11.97 -17.94
N VAL A 552 12.74 -11.52 -17.40
CA VAL A 552 13.18 -11.91 -16.05
C VAL A 552 12.22 -11.24 -15.07
N ARG A 553 11.31 -12.02 -14.49
CA ARG A 553 10.41 -11.51 -13.45
C ARG A 553 11.27 -11.07 -12.25
N PRO A 554 11.11 -9.83 -11.77
CA PRO A 554 11.84 -9.39 -10.59
C PRO A 554 11.41 -10.28 -9.42
N ARG A 555 12.37 -10.61 -8.55
CA ARG A 555 12.04 -11.28 -7.28
C ARG A 555 11.36 -10.25 -6.40
N VAL A 556 10.08 -10.47 -6.10
CA VAL A 556 9.27 -9.53 -5.32
C VAL A 556 8.89 -10.14 -3.97
N VAL A 557 8.96 -9.33 -2.91
CA VAL A 557 8.40 -9.67 -1.59
C VAL A 557 7.16 -8.82 -1.37
N ASN A 558 6.00 -9.46 -1.22
CA ASN A 558 4.72 -8.77 -1.02
C ASN A 558 4.44 -8.61 0.47
N LEU A 559 4.25 -7.36 0.90
CA LEU A 559 3.94 -6.96 2.26
C LEU A 559 2.63 -6.16 2.26
N ILE A 560 1.84 -6.32 3.31
CA ILE A 560 0.59 -5.61 3.53
C ILE A 560 0.68 -4.92 4.89
N GLY A 561 0.67 -3.59 4.87
CA GLY A 561 0.66 -2.78 6.08
C GLY A 561 -0.70 -2.13 6.29
N LYS A 562 -1.18 -2.18 7.53
CA LYS A 562 -2.38 -1.42 7.93
C LYS A 562 -1.97 -0.08 8.50
N VAL A 563 -2.49 1.00 7.91
CA VAL A 563 -2.20 2.37 8.34
C VAL A 563 -3.34 2.85 9.23
N HIS A 564 -3.02 3.25 10.45
CA HIS A 564 -3.97 3.85 11.38
C HIS A 564 -3.90 5.38 11.27
N ASP A 565 -4.99 6.09 11.61
CA ASP A 565 -5.01 7.55 11.47
C ASP A 565 -3.92 8.24 12.33
N GLY A 566 -3.64 7.69 13.52
CA GLY A 566 -2.57 8.16 14.39
C GLY A 566 -1.15 7.87 13.88
N THR A 567 -0.98 6.90 12.97
CA THR A 567 0.33 6.45 12.47
C THR A 567 0.54 6.74 10.99
N LYS A 568 -0.35 7.53 10.36
CA LYS A 568 -0.33 7.77 8.91
C LYS A 568 0.90 8.52 8.39
N ASN A 569 1.57 9.26 9.28
CA ASN A 569 2.78 10.03 8.99
C ASN A 569 4.02 9.44 9.67
N ASP A 570 3.89 8.25 10.28
CA ASP A 570 5.02 7.60 10.90
C ASP A 570 6.02 7.16 9.82
N LYS A 571 7.31 7.26 10.16
CA LYS A 571 8.40 6.80 9.30
C LYS A 571 8.37 5.28 9.11
N GLY A 572 7.82 4.54 10.07
CA GLY A 572 7.73 3.09 10.06
C GLY A 572 6.33 2.60 9.68
N LEU A 573 6.26 1.50 8.93
CA LEU A 573 5.01 0.80 8.64
C LEU A 573 5.03 -0.62 9.21
N LEU A 574 4.12 -0.91 10.14
CA LEU A 574 3.86 -2.28 10.59
C LEU A 574 3.21 -3.09 9.46
N VAL A 575 3.86 -4.16 9.04
CA VAL A 575 3.40 -5.07 7.99
C VAL A 575 3.19 -6.47 8.54
N ASN A 576 2.51 -7.31 7.78
CA ASN A 576 2.51 -8.74 8.06
C ASN A 576 3.91 -9.33 7.84
N GLN A 577 4.36 -10.20 8.75
CA GLN A 577 5.53 -11.04 8.52
C GLN A 577 5.40 -11.75 7.17
N PRO A 578 6.38 -11.62 6.26
CA PRO A 578 6.35 -12.34 4.99
C PRO A 578 6.44 -13.85 5.26
N PHE A 579 5.36 -14.59 4.98
CA PHE A 579 5.35 -16.05 5.09
C PHE A 579 6.23 -16.68 3.98
N PRO A 580 6.99 -17.74 4.27
CA PRO A 580 7.71 -18.02 5.51
C PRO A 580 9.21 -18.03 5.21
N LEU A 581 9.96 -17.22 5.95
CA LEU A 581 11.40 -17.39 6.09
C LEU A 581 11.81 -18.75 6.74
N GLY A 582 10.89 -19.73 6.84
CA GLY A 582 11.11 -21.07 7.37
C GLY A 582 10.18 -22.19 6.86
N ALA A 583 9.48 -22.07 5.71
CA ALA A 583 8.67 -23.21 5.19
C ALA A 583 9.00 -23.67 3.77
N THR A 584 10.15 -23.24 3.23
CA THR A 584 10.70 -23.83 2.00
C THR A 584 11.96 -24.65 2.23
N ALA A 585 12.49 -24.68 3.46
CA ALA A 585 13.43 -25.73 3.83
C ALA A 585 12.62 -26.99 4.14
N PRO A 586 12.87 -28.12 3.47
CA PRO A 586 12.20 -29.38 3.77
C PRO A 586 12.52 -29.79 5.22
N ASP A 587 11.49 -29.71 6.07
CA ASP A 587 11.11 -30.41 7.33
C ASP A 587 12.14 -31.08 8.27
N ASP A 588 13.44 -31.08 7.97
CA ASP A 588 14.46 -31.82 8.74
C ASP A 588 15.54 -30.92 9.35
N SER A 589 15.55 -29.61 9.07
CA SER A 589 16.40 -28.67 9.80
C SER A 589 15.62 -28.05 10.96
N ASP A 590 15.77 -28.62 12.16
CA ASP A 590 15.35 -28.05 13.45
C ASP A 590 16.07 -26.71 13.78
N ASP A 591 16.53 -25.97 12.78
CA ASP A 591 17.22 -24.68 12.90
C ASP A 591 16.17 -23.60 13.20
N ASP A 592 15.63 -23.71 14.41
CA ASP A 592 14.75 -22.77 15.08
C ASP A 592 15.50 -21.48 15.49
N ASP A 593 16.59 -21.16 14.81
CA ASP A 593 17.40 -20.00 15.09
C ASP A 593 16.57 -18.72 14.98
N PRO A 594 16.78 -17.75 15.89
CA PRO A 594 16.25 -16.42 15.70
C PRO A 594 16.71 -15.86 14.34
N MET A 595 15.83 -15.11 13.71
CA MET A 595 16.17 -14.37 12.50
C MET A 595 17.08 -13.21 12.92
N ASP A 596 18.38 -13.40 12.76
CA ASP A 596 19.34 -12.30 12.88
C ASP A 596 19.13 -11.28 11.73
N GLU A 597 19.63 -10.07 11.93
CA GLU A 597 19.51 -8.97 10.96
C GLU A 597 20.16 -9.33 9.62
N ASP A 598 21.25 -10.10 9.64
CA ASP A 598 21.99 -10.53 8.46
C ASP A 598 21.18 -11.50 7.57
N LYS A 599 20.46 -12.45 8.17
CA LYS A 599 19.55 -13.38 7.47
C LYS A 599 18.39 -12.61 6.85
N VAL A 600 17.87 -11.59 7.54
CA VAL A 600 16.84 -10.72 7.01
C VAL A 600 17.38 -9.95 5.80
N GLU A 601 18.54 -9.29 5.93
CA GLU A 601 19.16 -8.56 4.82
C GLU A 601 19.43 -9.48 3.63
N ALA A 602 20.02 -10.66 3.85
CA ALA A 602 20.26 -11.67 2.83
C ALA A 602 18.97 -12.13 2.15
N PHE A 603 17.86 -12.23 2.88
CA PHE A 603 16.56 -12.55 2.29
C PHE A 603 16.04 -11.45 1.37
N PHE A 604 16.23 -10.17 1.71
CA PHE A 604 15.79 -9.06 0.87
C PHE A 604 16.80 -8.68 -0.22
N ALA A 605 18.04 -9.15 -0.14
CA ALA A 605 19.09 -8.90 -1.12
C ALA A 605 18.63 -9.30 -2.54
N GLY A 606 18.70 -8.33 -3.47
CA GLY A 606 18.29 -8.51 -4.86
C GLY A 606 16.78 -8.64 -5.09
N LYS A 607 15.94 -8.48 -4.06
CA LYS A 607 14.48 -8.47 -4.17
C LYS A 607 13.94 -7.04 -4.16
N VAL A 608 12.74 -6.84 -4.70
CA VAL A 608 11.99 -5.59 -4.59
C VAL A 608 10.80 -5.79 -3.65
N ILE A 609 10.65 -4.89 -2.70
CA ILE A 609 9.59 -4.96 -1.70
C ILE A 609 8.35 -4.27 -2.25
N PHE A 610 7.24 -5.01 -2.38
CA PHE A 610 5.94 -4.47 -2.74
C PHE A 610 5.11 -4.30 -1.49
N VAL A 611 4.89 -3.05 -1.09
CA VAL A 611 4.14 -2.71 0.11
C VAL A 611 2.75 -2.23 -0.28
N LYS A 612 1.71 -2.99 0.07
CA LYS A 612 0.32 -2.57 -0.07
C LYS A 612 -0.13 -1.92 1.24
N ARG A 613 -0.35 -0.60 1.23
CA ARG A 613 -0.90 0.13 2.38
C ARG A 613 -2.41 0.15 2.34
N VAL A 614 -3.01 -0.40 3.39
CA VAL A 614 -4.46 -0.44 3.59
C VAL A 614 -4.80 0.47 4.76
N MET A 615 -5.54 1.53 4.52
CA MET A 615 -6.03 2.40 5.58
C MET A 615 -7.02 1.64 6.47
N CYS A 616 -6.85 1.73 7.79
CA CYS A 616 -7.69 1.04 8.76
C CYS A 616 -9.11 1.61 8.74
N GLU A 617 -10.11 0.78 8.39
CA GLU A 617 -11.51 1.20 8.31
C GLU A 617 -12.09 1.69 9.64
N GLY A 618 -11.61 1.14 10.77
CA GLY A 618 -12.09 1.50 12.11
C GLY A 618 -11.53 2.83 12.62
N CYS A 619 -10.25 3.11 12.33
CA CYS A 619 -9.58 4.33 12.79
C CYS A 619 -9.78 5.50 11.81
N PHE A 620 -9.94 5.21 10.52
CA PHE A 620 -9.91 6.23 9.49
C PHE A 620 -11.31 6.79 9.20
N LYS A 621 -11.60 7.96 9.78
CA LYS A 621 -12.77 8.76 9.42
C LYS A 621 -12.37 9.70 8.29
N PRO A 622 -12.83 9.50 7.04
CA PRO A 622 -12.46 10.36 5.93
C PRO A 622 -12.97 11.77 6.21
N GLY A 623 -12.05 12.67 6.52
CA GLY A 623 -12.33 14.10 6.52
C GLY A 623 -12.51 14.61 5.10
N PRO A 624 -13.02 15.85 4.93
CA PRO A 624 -13.10 16.50 3.62
C PRO A 624 -11.73 16.68 2.95
N TYR A 625 -10.65 16.65 3.74
CA TYR A 625 -9.27 16.71 3.27
C TYR A 625 -8.48 15.55 3.87
N VAL A 626 -8.25 14.51 3.07
CA VAL A 626 -7.33 13.43 3.44
C VAL A 626 -5.98 13.75 2.82
N CYS A 627 -5.01 14.14 3.65
CA CYS A 627 -3.62 14.21 3.20
C CYS A 627 -3.17 12.79 2.83
N ALA A 628 -2.63 12.63 1.62
CA ALA A 628 -2.06 11.35 1.21
C ALA A 628 -0.84 11.05 2.11
N PRO A 629 -0.73 9.84 2.67
CA PRO A 629 0.37 9.50 3.57
C PRO A 629 1.71 9.61 2.82
N GLN A 630 2.74 10.08 3.53
CA GLN A 630 4.11 10.10 3.01
C GLN A 630 4.61 8.66 2.79
N ALA A 631 5.62 8.47 1.94
CA ALA A 631 6.24 7.15 1.79
C ALA A 631 6.92 6.75 3.12
N PRO A 632 6.75 5.51 3.61
CA PRO A 632 7.46 5.05 4.80
C PRO A 632 8.97 4.96 4.51
N GLU A 633 9.78 5.25 5.53
CA GLU A 633 11.24 5.09 5.50
C GLU A 633 11.65 3.65 5.84
N HIS A 634 10.85 2.92 6.60
CA HIS A 634 11.08 1.50 6.89
C HIS A 634 9.77 0.73 7.05
N VAL A 635 9.85 -0.59 6.85
CA VAL A 635 8.78 -1.53 7.22
C VAL A 635 9.27 -2.40 8.35
N PHE A 636 8.36 -2.81 9.24
CA PHE A 636 8.70 -3.72 10.31
C PHE A 636 7.56 -4.68 10.62
N TRP A 637 7.89 -5.82 11.21
CA TRP A 637 6.89 -6.77 11.70
C TRP A 637 7.35 -7.40 13.01
N GLU A 638 6.37 -7.73 13.84
CA GLU A 638 6.60 -8.58 15.00
C GLU A 638 6.93 -10.00 14.52
N ASP A 639 7.97 -10.59 15.09
CA ASP A 639 8.25 -12.00 14.85
C ASP A 639 7.15 -12.84 15.49
N LYS A 640 6.29 -13.47 14.67
CA LYS A 640 5.17 -14.26 15.15
C LYS A 640 5.59 -15.60 15.74
N LYS A 641 6.89 -15.92 15.76
CA LYS A 641 7.37 -17.11 16.44
C LYS A 641 6.93 -17.03 17.90
N SER A 642 6.01 -17.92 18.29
CA SER A 642 5.47 -17.92 19.63
C SER A 642 6.59 -18.24 20.61
N VAL A 643 7.00 -17.26 21.40
CA VAL A 643 7.89 -17.52 22.53
C VAL A 643 7.15 -18.48 23.47
N PRO A 644 7.73 -19.65 23.79
CA PRO A 644 7.11 -20.54 24.77
C PRO A 644 6.97 -19.76 26.08
N ASN A 645 5.86 -19.92 26.78
CA ASN A 645 5.69 -19.35 28.11
C ASN A 645 5.72 -20.42 29.20
N ASP A 646 6.09 -21.66 28.84
CA ASP A 646 6.15 -22.81 29.71
C ASP A 646 7.57 -23.37 29.82
N CYS A 647 7.87 -24.01 30.96
CA CYS A 647 9.14 -24.69 31.17
C CYS A 647 9.27 -25.86 30.18
N PRO A 648 10.36 -25.98 29.39
CA PRO A 648 10.51 -27.07 28.43
C PRO A 648 10.44 -28.47 29.06
N ARG A 649 10.86 -28.59 30.33
CA ARG A 649 10.93 -29.86 31.06
C ARG A 649 9.62 -30.25 31.73
N CYS A 650 9.00 -29.38 32.54
CA CYS A 650 7.77 -29.71 33.27
C CYS A 650 6.50 -29.04 32.75
N ARG A 651 6.61 -28.14 31.77
CA ARG A 651 5.47 -27.51 31.09
C ARG A 651 4.61 -26.64 32.01
N ARG A 652 5.17 -26.24 33.14
CA ARG A 652 4.62 -25.22 34.04
C ARG A 652 4.75 -23.86 33.36
N ILE A 653 3.67 -23.07 33.35
CA ILE A 653 3.69 -21.69 32.87
C ILE A 653 4.67 -20.87 33.73
N LEU A 654 5.62 -20.22 33.07
CA LEU A 654 6.66 -19.42 33.68
C LEU A 654 6.21 -17.96 33.83
N PHE A 655 5.60 -17.39 32.79
CA PHE A 655 5.11 -16.01 32.80
C PHE A 655 3.76 -15.88 32.07
N LYS A 656 3.03 -14.81 32.40
CA LYS A 656 1.79 -14.43 31.71
C LYS A 656 2.14 -13.83 30.34
N LYS A 657 1.43 -14.27 29.29
CA LYS A 657 1.56 -13.73 27.92
C LYS A 657 0.91 -12.36 27.79
#